data_AF-A0A1M7S6L6-F1
#
_entry.id   AF-A0A1M7S6L6-F1
#
_cell.length_a   1.000
_cell.length_b   1.000
_cell.length_c   1.000
_cell.angle_alpha   90.00
_cell.angle_beta   90.00
_cell.angle_gamma   90.00
#
_symmetry.space_group_name_H-M   'P 1'
#
loop_
_entity.id
_entity.type
_entity.pdbx_description
1 polymer ?
#
loop_
_entity_poly.entity_id
_entity_poly.type
_entity_poly.pdbx_seq_one_letter_code
_entity_poly.pdbx_strand_id
1 'polypeptide(L)'
;MDTTTIILISAVLVGAIVIGFLFLMPKEEPSRPLDTSSAVKTMEDINKVMSSSSGSATPSTPSQPTQPTQPTQPSQGTQSPQQPSTSPVQPPAQLSSAYIQAYGEGYGKTELEAEEIAKNNGLKNLTEQLYVQVKTSAELKEKLTTVIQDGKVREKFESQYEKTIQTKTEFELTGVTYRLVERKQSGNQYYAKVQVYIEAEKAKQALEAYIAINIGKTLLDNKMVFTAKNIADKYEPLLSQNVFPPKISEELTSLISQIKSKYDKVQGLIKNINSAQVRDAQTAFDAADLVNQLFATVNDLPANLIDTEKLRPYLKDVKISLSGPKEVLLGEQVKVEVKVEPGTVKSLFVYGDNIETQDLVTLQNGTAVLSAIVKAPNSKLNVSLSGIVESAWAPGSVTQDPDILRTTYKGEQEIKIIAGGTSKILSDQKLMRENAIKDALVKTIKKVASELLAGSDRELLDIPIDDYILGKVVGAIDYEITATGEYSGLYYVLVSSTISKDVFEAYVKDALRNAPSGFAMIITEGDTLGYVEPALIDELTRSKINLVSKDFSKKVLETQAKTNLPPATLAKITALSAARYLLYVTVNYTSTYLSDYKVYSVRTLVTTQIIDTITGNILAAPRFEETNTGATEQAAISKTVSGQKFKDYVNELISSLRFENVATKAAYRYTFILEKTIYGSILLDNLNAKFKDMKVIEKVDTKLIVELENVPPSDFERYLSSIDVLKIKKTSDNTYQVTK
;
A
#
# COMPACT_ATOMS: atom_id res chain seq x y z
N MET A 1 -33.64 -28.51 24.17
CA MET A 1 -32.74 -29.01 23.10
C MET A 1 -31.33 -28.80 23.61
N ASP A 2 -30.61 -29.87 23.90
CA ASP A 2 -29.39 -29.83 24.72
C ASP A 2 -28.16 -29.36 23.94
N THR A 3 -27.32 -28.54 24.58
CA THR A 3 -26.14 -27.84 24.02
C THR A 3 -25.13 -28.80 23.36
N THR A 4 -25.11 -30.06 23.80
CA THR A 4 -24.27 -31.13 23.25
C THR A 4 -24.71 -31.58 21.84
N THR A 5 -25.98 -31.41 21.48
CA THR A 5 -26.52 -31.79 20.16
C THR A 5 -26.16 -30.77 19.09
N ILE A 6 -26.04 -29.49 19.46
CA ILE A 6 -25.62 -28.39 18.56
C ILE A 6 -24.12 -28.48 18.25
N ILE A 7 -23.30 -28.94 19.19
CA ILE A 7 -21.86 -29.15 18.97
C ILE A 7 -21.60 -30.36 18.05
N LEU A 8 -22.40 -31.43 18.14
CA LEU A 8 -22.27 -32.61 17.29
C LEU A 8 -22.73 -32.36 15.83
N ILE A 9 -23.75 -31.54 15.60
CA ILE A 9 -24.16 -31.15 14.23
C ILE A 9 -23.13 -30.21 13.59
N SER A 10 -22.48 -29.36 14.39
CA SER A 10 -21.41 -28.47 13.93
C SER A 10 -20.13 -29.23 13.54
N ALA A 11 -19.80 -30.31 14.25
CA ALA A 11 -18.66 -31.17 13.91
C ALA A 11 -18.88 -32.02 12.64
N VAL A 12 -20.12 -32.45 12.37
CA VAL A 12 -20.45 -33.24 11.16
C VAL A 12 -20.51 -32.35 9.90
N LEU A 13 -20.94 -31.08 10.00
CA LEU A 13 -20.92 -30.16 8.86
C LEU A 13 -19.50 -29.70 8.47
N VAL A 14 -18.60 -29.55 9.43
CA VAL A 14 -17.18 -29.23 9.15
C VAL A 14 -16.45 -30.45 8.59
N GLY A 15 -16.80 -31.67 9.00
CA GLY A 15 -16.26 -32.91 8.42
C GLY A 15 -16.67 -33.16 6.97
N ALA A 16 -17.88 -32.78 6.55
CA ALA A 16 -18.35 -32.97 5.17
C ALA A 16 -17.70 -32.00 4.16
N ILE A 17 -17.26 -30.82 4.61
CA ILE A 17 -16.61 -29.81 3.74
C ILE A 17 -15.13 -30.14 3.51
N VAL A 18 -14.48 -30.87 4.43
CA VAL A 18 -13.06 -31.27 4.29
C VAL A 18 -12.88 -32.52 3.41
N ILE A 19 -13.87 -33.42 3.33
CA ILE A 19 -13.78 -34.62 2.47
C ILE A 19 -14.01 -34.29 0.98
N GLY A 20 -14.75 -33.21 0.67
CA GLY A 20 -14.98 -32.76 -0.71
C GLY A 20 -13.76 -32.12 -1.39
N PHE A 21 -12.79 -31.64 -0.62
CA PHE A 21 -11.57 -31.00 -1.15
C PHE A 21 -10.35 -31.95 -1.24
N LEU A 22 -10.44 -33.19 -0.74
CA LEU A 22 -9.34 -34.16 -0.70
C LEU A 22 -9.34 -35.18 -1.85
N PHE A 23 -10.25 -35.08 -2.84
CA PHE A 23 -10.31 -36.03 -3.97
C PHE A 23 -9.64 -35.55 -5.27
N LEU A 24 -8.88 -34.45 -5.26
CA LEU A 24 -8.20 -33.93 -6.45
C LEU A 24 -6.75 -33.50 -6.18
N MET A 25 -5.92 -34.36 -5.58
CA MET A 25 -4.46 -34.34 -5.80
C MET A 25 -3.86 -35.75 -5.67
N PRO A 26 -2.86 -36.11 -6.51
CA PRO A 26 -2.16 -37.39 -6.42
C PRO A 26 -1.27 -37.45 -5.16
N LYS A 27 -1.19 -38.64 -4.56
CA LYS A 27 -0.46 -39.00 -3.33
C LYS A 27 0.99 -38.49 -3.29
N GLU A 28 1.36 -37.80 -2.22
CA GLU A 28 2.74 -37.75 -1.71
C GLU A 28 2.95 -38.81 -0.61
N GLU A 29 4.11 -39.47 -0.62
CA GLU A 29 4.59 -40.39 0.40
C GLU A 29 5.09 -39.65 1.67
N PRO A 30 5.09 -40.28 2.85
CA PRO A 30 5.32 -39.60 4.13
C PRO A 30 6.82 -39.31 4.39
N SER A 31 7.16 -38.03 4.60
CA SER A 31 8.48 -37.60 5.07
C SER A 31 8.70 -37.87 6.57
N ARG A 32 9.80 -38.58 6.86
CA ARG A 32 10.41 -38.83 8.19
C ARG A 32 10.98 -37.55 8.83
N PRO A 33 11.21 -37.51 10.16
CA PRO A 33 11.63 -36.31 10.89
C PRO A 33 13.01 -35.80 10.48
N LEU A 34 13.17 -34.46 10.46
CA LEU A 34 14.42 -33.75 10.17
C LEU A 34 15.51 -34.09 11.20
N ASP A 35 16.63 -34.62 10.70
CA ASP A 35 17.87 -34.87 11.42
C ASP A 35 18.86 -33.71 11.14
N THR A 36 19.26 -32.97 12.16
CA THR A 36 20.05 -31.72 12.09
C THR A 36 21.56 -31.93 11.87
N SER A 37 21.99 -33.12 11.44
CA SER A 37 23.41 -33.47 11.26
C SER A 37 24.01 -33.12 9.89
N SER A 38 23.23 -32.58 8.95
CA SER A 38 23.67 -32.30 7.57
C SER A 38 24.33 -30.93 7.37
N ALA A 39 24.14 -29.96 8.28
CA ALA A 39 24.76 -28.63 8.18
C ALA A 39 26.27 -28.63 8.49
N VAL A 40 26.76 -29.60 9.26
CA VAL A 40 28.18 -29.69 9.67
C VAL A 40 29.05 -30.35 8.58
N LYS A 41 28.49 -31.24 7.75
CA LYS A 41 29.25 -31.91 6.67
C LYS A 41 29.62 -30.99 5.50
N THR A 42 28.81 -29.97 5.21
CA THR A 42 29.09 -29.02 4.11
C THR A 42 30.32 -28.15 4.33
N MET A 43 30.72 -27.86 5.57
CA MET A 43 31.88 -27.00 5.85
C MET A 43 33.21 -27.76 5.69
N GLU A 44 33.25 -29.06 6.03
CA GLU A 44 34.42 -29.93 5.83
C GLU A 44 34.64 -30.27 4.36
N ASP A 45 33.57 -30.50 3.60
CA ASP A 45 33.66 -30.79 2.16
C ASP A 45 34.12 -29.56 1.34
N ILE A 46 33.79 -28.33 1.78
CA ILE A 46 34.26 -27.09 1.12
C ILE A 46 35.77 -26.86 1.38
N ASN A 47 36.27 -27.15 2.59
CA ASN A 47 37.70 -27.04 2.89
C ASN A 47 38.54 -28.12 2.18
N LYS A 48 37.95 -29.27 1.85
CA LYS A 48 38.61 -30.36 1.11
C LYS A 48 38.77 -30.05 -0.38
N VAL A 49 37.85 -29.28 -0.97
CA VAL A 49 37.93 -28.84 -2.38
C VAL A 49 38.91 -27.67 -2.57
N MET A 50 39.16 -26.85 -1.54
CA MET A 50 40.18 -25.79 -1.59
C MET A 50 41.62 -26.27 -1.32
N SER A 51 41.80 -27.52 -0.87
CA SER A 51 43.12 -28.07 -0.51
C SER A 51 43.76 -28.96 -1.58
N SER A 52 43.10 -29.21 -2.72
CA SER A 52 43.58 -30.06 -3.81
C SER A 52 43.93 -29.27 -5.08
N SER A 53 44.83 -28.30 -4.96
CA SER A 53 45.54 -27.72 -6.11
C SER A 53 46.96 -27.28 -5.75
N SER A 54 47.75 -28.21 -5.23
CA SER A 54 49.20 -28.04 -5.07
C SER A 54 49.92 -29.30 -5.54
N GLY A 55 50.09 -29.39 -6.86
CA GLY A 55 51.00 -30.33 -7.51
C GLY A 55 52.44 -29.88 -7.36
N SER A 56 53.13 -30.53 -6.42
CA SER A 56 54.57 -30.72 -6.23
C SER A 56 55.53 -30.30 -7.37
N ALA A 57 56.52 -29.44 -7.02
CA ALA A 57 57.85 -29.46 -7.62
C ALA A 57 58.92 -29.25 -6.53
N THR A 58 59.88 -30.17 -6.46
CA THR A 58 61.06 -30.17 -5.56
C THR A 58 62.15 -29.23 -6.12
N PRO A 59 63.11 -28.75 -5.29
CA PRO A 59 63.80 -27.47 -5.48
C PRO A 59 65.18 -27.57 -6.14
N SER A 60 65.61 -26.48 -6.79
CA SER A 60 67.03 -26.07 -6.83
C SER A 60 67.19 -24.58 -7.19
N THR A 61 68.26 -24.02 -6.64
CA THR A 61 68.60 -22.62 -6.35
C THR A 61 69.30 -21.89 -7.53
N PRO A 62 69.76 -20.62 -7.42
CA PRO A 62 69.35 -19.52 -8.28
C PRO A 62 70.45 -19.01 -9.25
N SER A 63 70.09 -18.21 -10.26
CA SER A 63 70.95 -17.09 -10.71
C SER A 63 70.19 -16.03 -11.50
N GLN A 64 70.66 -14.79 -11.33
CA GLN A 64 70.17 -13.52 -11.82
C GLN A 64 70.78 -13.18 -13.23
N PRO A 65 70.66 -11.95 -13.76
CA PRO A 65 69.77 -11.54 -14.84
C PRO A 65 70.51 -11.17 -16.16
N THR A 66 69.81 -11.06 -17.30
CA THR A 66 70.14 -10.02 -18.30
C THR A 66 69.03 -9.76 -19.33
N GLN A 67 68.84 -8.48 -19.59
CA GLN A 67 68.05 -7.77 -20.61
C GLN A 67 68.81 -7.79 -21.98
N PRO A 68 68.46 -6.98 -22.99
CA PRO A 68 67.31 -6.94 -23.93
C PRO A 68 67.75 -7.16 -25.40
N THR A 69 66.84 -7.34 -26.37
CA THR A 69 66.78 -6.53 -27.63
C THR A 69 65.62 -6.92 -28.56
N GLN A 70 64.63 -6.01 -28.65
CA GLN A 70 64.12 -5.29 -29.84
C GLN A 70 64.61 -5.68 -31.28
N PRO A 71 63.99 -5.15 -32.36
CA PRO A 71 62.67 -5.42 -32.95
C PRO A 71 62.78 -5.75 -34.46
N THR A 72 61.69 -6.15 -35.13
CA THR A 72 61.45 -5.64 -36.52
C THR A 72 60.00 -5.81 -36.98
N GLN A 73 59.48 -4.71 -37.52
CA GLN A 73 58.21 -4.50 -38.23
C GLN A 73 58.50 -4.59 -39.76
N PRO A 74 57.59 -4.17 -40.66
CA PRO A 74 56.33 -4.73 -41.17
C PRO A 74 56.46 -5.22 -42.63
N SER A 75 55.39 -5.76 -43.22
CA SER A 75 55.09 -5.51 -44.65
C SER A 75 53.59 -5.60 -44.96
N GLN A 76 53.14 -4.64 -45.76
CA GLN A 76 51.79 -4.35 -46.23
C GLN A 76 51.31 -5.29 -47.35
N GLY A 77 50.00 -5.41 -47.52
CA GLY A 77 49.37 -5.92 -48.74
C GLY A 77 47.84 -5.87 -48.67
N THR A 78 47.25 -4.92 -49.40
CA THR A 78 45.81 -4.62 -49.49
C THR A 78 45.20 -5.29 -50.72
N GLN A 79 44.05 -5.98 -50.61
CA GLN A 79 42.82 -5.83 -51.43
C GLN A 79 41.81 -7.00 -51.29
N SER A 80 40.52 -6.62 -51.33
CA SER A 80 39.27 -7.27 -50.89
C SER A 80 38.56 -8.11 -52.01
N PRO A 81 37.27 -8.51 -51.91
CA PRO A 81 36.59 -9.45 -51.00
C PRO A 81 35.76 -10.54 -51.74
N GLN A 82 35.59 -11.75 -51.18
CA GLN A 82 34.42 -12.60 -51.44
C GLN A 82 34.24 -13.69 -50.35
N GLN A 83 33.19 -13.54 -49.54
CA GLN A 83 32.59 -14.59 -48.69
C GLN A 83 31.62 -15.44 -49.55
N PRO A 84 31.04 -16.58 -49.08
CA PRO A 84 31.24 -17.32 -47.83
C PRO A 84 31.26 -18.87 -47.99
N SER A 85 31.83 -19.61 -47.04
CA SER A 85 31.16 -20.78 -46.43
C SER A 85 32.01 -21.46 -45.33
N THR A 86 31.53 -21.31 -44.10
CA THR A 86 31.32 -22.36 -43.08
C THR A 86 32.43 -23.39 -42.81
N SER A 87 33.16 -23.20 -41.70
CA SER A 87 33.18 -24.10 -40.52
C SER A 87 34.11 -23.52 -39.44
N PRO A 88 34.08 -24.09 -38.23
CA PRO A 88 33.65 -23.44 -36.99
C PRO A 88 34.64 -22.39 -36.48
N VAL A 89 34.15 -21.29 -35.91
CA VAL A 89 35.01 -20.45 -35.07
C VAL A 89 35.45 -21.31 -33.88
N GLN A 90 36.74 -21.64 -33.85
CA GLN A 90 37.45 -22.19 -32.68
C GLN A 90 37.03 -21.43 -31.41
N PRO A 91 36.85 -22.10 -30.26
CA PRO A 91 36.81 -21.40 -28.99
C PRO A 91 38.22 -20.86 -28.70
N PRO A 92 38.37 -19.56 -28.43
CA PRO A 92 38.95 -19.24 -27.13
C PRO A 92 38.46 -17.92 -26.54
N ALA A 93 38.04 -17.97 -25.29
CA ALA A 93 38.35 -16.93 -24.31
C ALA A 93 38.09 -17.54 -22.93
N GLN A 94 39.10 -18.21 -22.36
CA GLN A 94 39.19 -18.17 -20.91
C GLN A 94 39.37 -16.69 -20.58
N LEU A 95 38.33 -16.08 -19.99
CA LEU A 95 38.44 -14.75 -19.42
C LEU A 95 39.64 -14.75 -18.47
N SER A 96 40.49 -13.72 -18.57
CA SER A 96 41.62 -13.56 -17.66
C SER A 96 41.12 -13.42 -16.22
N SER A 97 42.00 -13.62 -15.23
CA SER A 97 41.68 -13.39 -13.80
C SER A 97 41.23 -11.96 -13.49
N ALA A 98 41.32 -11.03 -14.45
CA ALA A 98 40.82 -9.67 -14.34
C ALA A 98 39.29 -9.56 -14.50
N TYR A 99 38.59 -10.63 -14.88
CA TYR A 99 37.14 -10.63 -15.06
C TYR A 99 36.45 -11.60 -14.12
N ILE A 100 35.29 -11.20 -13.60
CA ILE A 100 34.35 -12.10 -12.91
C ILE A 100 33.25 -12.49 -13.89
N GLN A 101 32.82 -13.75 -13.81
CA GLN A 101 31.83 -14.32 -14.72
C GLN A 101 30.77 -15.11 -13.96
N ALA A 102 29.55 -15.08 -14.49
CA ALA A 102 28.46 -15.94 -14.08
C ALA A 102 27.70 -16.46 -15.29
N TYR A 103 26.93 -17.52 -15.09
CA TYR A 103 26.05 -18.07 -16.12
C TYR A 103 24.61 -17.91 -15.70
N GLY A 104 23.77 -17.53 -16.65
CA GLY A 104 22.32 -17.53 -16.50
C GLY A 104 21.68 -18.49 -17.47
N GLU A 105 20.62 -19.14 -17.02
CA GLU A 105 19.84 -20.08 -17.80
C GLU A 105 18.39 -19.61 -17.83
N GLY A 106 17.73 -19.74 -18.98
CA GLY A 106 16.37 -19.23 -19.19
C GLY A 106 15.55 -20.12 -20.12
N TYR A 107 14.25 -20.20 -19.83
CA TYR A 107 13.27 -20.92 -20.65
C TYR A 107 12.17 -19.94 -21.08
N GLY A 108 11.82 -19.93 -22.37
CA GLY A 108 10.85 -19.01 -22.95
C GLY A 108 9.98 -19.66 -24.02
N LYS A 109 8.87 -19.01 -24.38
CA LYS A 109 8.01 -19.42 -25.50
C LYS A 109 8.67 -19.10 -26.85
N THR A 110 9.63 -18.17 -26.85
CA THR A 110 10.47 -17.83 -28.00
C THR A 110 11.96 -17.91 -27.62
N GLU A 111 12.83 -18.04 -28.62
CA GLU A 111 14.30 -17.98 -28.42
C GLU A 111 14.75 -16.67 -27.79
N LEU A 112 14.14 -15.55 -28.18
CA LEU A 112 14.48 -14.24 -27.68
C LEU A 112 14.10 -14.10 -26.19
N GLU A 113 12.91 -14.55 -25.83
CA GLU A 113 12.44 -14.55 -24.43
C GLU A 113 13.33 -15.44 -23.55
N ALA A 114 13.72 -16.63 -24.03
CA ALA A 114 14.64 -17.52 -23.32
C ALA A 114 16.01 -16.86 -23.10
N GLU A 115 16.54 -16.16 -24.12
CA GLU A 115 17.82 -15.46 -24.03
C GLU A 115 17.77 -14.24 -23.09
N GLU A 116 16.69 -13.46 -23.10
CA GLU A 116 16.51 -12.33 -22.17
C GLU A 116 16.42 -12.81 -20.71
N ILE A 117 15.65 -13.87 -20.46
CA ILE A 117 15.59 -14.49 -19.12
C ILE A 117 16.97 -15.01 -18.70
N ALA A 118 17.71 -15.64 -19.61
CA ALA A 118 19.07 -16.11 -19.35
C ALA A 118 20.05 -14.96 -19.07
N LYS A 119 19.97 -13.84 -19.81
CA LYS A 119 20.77 -12.62 -19.55
C LYS A 119 20.49 -12.05 -18.17
N ASN A 120 19.21 -11.95 -17.79
CA ASN A 120 18.79 -11.42 -16.48
C ASN A 120 19.24 -12.33 -15.34
N ASN A 121 19.05 -13.65 -15.48
CA ASN A 121 19.51 -14.61 -14.48
C ASN A 121 21.04 -14.61 -14.34
N GLY A 122 21.77 -14.45 -15.46
CA GLY A 122 23.23 -14.39 -15.45
C GLY A 122 23.75 -13.11 -14.78
N LEU A 123 23.11 -11.98 -15.04
CA LEU A 123 23.39 -10.72 -14.36
C LEU A 123 23.12 -10.82 -12.85
N LYS A 124 21.99 -11.41 -12.46
CA LYS A 124 21.66 -11.65 -11.06
C LYS A 124 22.72 -12.49 -10.35
N ASN A 125 23.12 -13.61 -10.96
CA ASN A 125 24.15 -14.50 -10.41
C ASN A 125 25.51 -13.78 -10.30
N LEU A 126 25.86 -12.96 -11.30
CA LEU A 126 27.09 -12.15 -11.29
C LEU A 126 27.09 -11.15 -10.12
N THR A 127 25.98 -10.45 -9.94
CA THR A 127 25.79 -9.51 -8.83
C THR A 127 25.85 -10.22 -7.49
N GLU A 128 25.24 -11.40 -7.34
CA GLU A 128 25.31 -12.18 -6.10
C GLU A 128 26.75 -12.63 -5.77
N GLN A 129 27.53 -13.05 -6.77
CA GLN A 129 28.96 -13.37 -6.57
C GLN A 129 29.79 -12.15 -6.17
N LEU A 130 29.63 -11.02 -6.84
CA LEU A 130 30.28 -9.76 -6.49
C LEU A 130 29.93 -9.33 -5.06
N TYR A 131 28.66 -9.49 -4.70
CA TYR A 131 28.15 -9.16 -3.38
C TYR A 131 28.78 -10.03 -2.28
N VAL A 132 28.93 -11.34 -2.50
CA VAL A 132 29.65 -12.22 -1.56
C VAL A 132 31.10 -11.77 -1.40
N GLN A 133 31.81 -11.46 -2.50
CA GLN A 133 33.20 -11.03 -2.45
C GLN A 133 33.40 -9.72 -1.69
N VAL A 134 32.54 -8.71 -1.92
CA VAL A 134 32.63 -7.42 -1.21
C VAL A 134 32.18 -7.55 0.25
N LYS A 135 31.14 -8.35 0.54
CA LYS A 135 30.72 -8.61 1.93
C LYS A 135 31.82 -9.29 2.75
N THR A 136 32.64 -10.14 2.13
CA THR A 136 33.77 -10.79 2.80
C THR A 136 34.96 -9.86 3.04
N SER A 137 35.03 -8.68 2.41
CA SER A 137 36.06 -7.68 2.76
C SER A 137 35.63 -6.92 4.03
N ALA A 138 36.14 -7.38 5.18
CA ALA A 138 35.87 -6.78 6.49
C ALA A 138 36.39 -5.32 6.61
N GLU A 139 37.16 -4.85 5.64
CA GLU A 139 37.93 -3.61 5.70
C GLU A 139 37.07 -2.34 5.87
N LEU A 140 35.90 -2.26 5.22
CA LEU A 140 35.05 -1.06 5.34
C LEU A 140 34.40 -0.98 6.73
N LYS A 141 33.86 -2.10 7.24
CA LYS A 141 33.31 -2.18 8.60
C LYS A 141 34.38 -1.77 9.59
N GLU A 142 35.53 -2.45 9.58
CA GLU A 142 36.61 -2.23 10.52
C GLU A 142 37.11 -0.77 10.52
N LYS A 143 37.37 -0.18 9.34
CA LYS A 143 37.80 1.22 9.23
C LYS A 143 36.78 2.18 9.82
N LEU A 144 35.50 2.01 9.53
CA LEU A 144 34.45 2.90 10.05
C LEU A 144 34.29 2.75 11.56
N THR A 145 34.38 1.53 12.09
CA THR A 145 34.20 1.30 13.52
C THR A 145 35.33 1.87 14.39
N THR A 146 36.54 2.05 13.84
CA THR A 146 37.70 2.53 14.61
C THR A 146 37.54 3.95 15.18
N VAL A 147 36.65 4.77 14.61
CA VAL A 147 36.42 6.16 15.07
C VAL A 147 35.38 6.23 16.18
N ILE A 148 34.55 5.19 16.32
CA ILE A 148 33.48 5.16 17.32
C ILE A 148 34.04 4.67 18.65
N GLN A 149 34.14 5.59 19.61
CA GLN A 149 34.65 5.27 20.96
C GLN A 149 33.56 4.70 21.89
N ASP A 150 32.31 5.16 21.74
CA ASP A 150 31.19 4.69 22.53
C ASP A 150 30.74 3.29 22.07
N GLY A 151 30.78 2.32 22.99
CA GLY A 151 30.41 0.93 22.71
C GLY A 151 28.96 0.74 22.26
N LYS A 152 28.00 1.51 22.79
CA LYS A 152 26.59 1.43 22.39
C LYS A 152 26.37 2.04 21.01
N VAL A 153 27.02 3.18 20.72
CA VAL A 153 26.99 3.78 19.38
C VAL A 153 27.62 2.84 18.36
N ARG A 154 28.68 2.14 18.75
CA ARG A 154 29.34 1.12 17.94
C ARG A 154 28.43 -0.07 17.64
N GLU A 155 27.80 -0.67 18.66
CA GLU A 155 26.85 -1.77 18.46
C GLU A 155 25.68 -1.36 17.56
N LYS A 156 25.13 -0.15 17.77
CA LYS A 156 24.07 0.41 16.93
C LYS A 156 24.54 0.57 15.49
N PHE A 157 25.74 1.10 15.27
CA PHE A 157 26.33 1.20 13.93
C PHE A 157 26.50 -0.17 13.28
N GLU A 158 27.07 -1.14 14.00
CA GLU A 158 27.31 -2.49 13.46
C GLU A 158 25.99 -3.17 13.06
N SER A 159 24.94 -3.02 13.85
CA SER A 159 23.59 -3.50 13.51
C SER A 159 23.01 -2.81 12.26
N GLN A 160 23.12 -1.48 12.17
CA GLN A 160 22.63 -0.72 11.01
C GLN A 160 23.46 -1.02 9.74
N TYR A 161 24.77 -1.19 9.89
CA TYR A 161 25.68 -1.60 8.83
C TYR A 161 25.26 -2.96 8.26
N GLU A 162 25.00 -3.94 9.13
CA GLU A 162 24.53 -5.26 8.72
C GLU A 162 23.18 -5.21 8.03
N LYS A 163 22.22 -4.42 8.54
CA LYS A 163 20.90 -4.22 7.91
C LYS A 163 21.01 -3.56 6.53
N THR A 164 21.85 -2.53 6.42
CA THR A 164 22.08 -1.77 5.18
C THR A 164 22.69 -2.66 4.10
N ILE A 165 23.62 -3.54 4.50
CA ILE A 165 24.18 -4.57 3.65
C ILE A 165 23.07 -5.55 3.26
N GLN A 166 22.39 -6.22 4.20
CA GLN A 166 21.40 -7.27 3.92
C GLN A 166 20.25 -6.83 2.99
N THR A 167 19.96 -5.53 2.90
CA THR A 167 18.95 -4.99 1.98
C THR A 167 19.43 -5.11 0.53
N LYS A 168 19.00 -6.18 -0.17
CA LYS A 168 19.22 -6.35 -1.62
C LYS A 168 18.61 -5.17 -2.36
N THR A 169 19.44 -4.27 -2.81
CA THR A 169 19.07 -3.09 -3.59
C THR A 169 19.42 -3.32 -5.06
N GLU A 170 18.69 -2.66 -5.96
CA GLU A 170 18.93 -2.71 -7.40
C GLU A 170 20.25 -1.99 -7.73
N PHE A 171 21.34 -2.75 -7.67
CA PHE A 171 22.66 -2.30 -8.08
C PHE A 171 22.81 -2.45 -9.59
N GLU A 172 23.08 -1.34 -10.27
CA GLU A 172 23.34 -1.31 -11.71
C GLU A 172 24.83 -1.50 -12.00
N LEU A 173 25.15 -2.52 -12.79
CA LEU A 173 26.49 -2.76 -13.31
C LEU A 173 26.66 -2.12 -14.68
N THR A 174 27.73 -1.35 -14.87
CA THR A 174 28.12 -0.81 -16.19
C THR A 174 29.27 -1.63 -16.77
N GLY A 175 29.33 -1.76 -18.10
CA GLY A 175 30.37 -2.55 -18.77
C GLY A 175 30.17 -4.07 -18.69
N VAL A 176 28.95 -4.54 -18.39
CA VAL A 176 28.60 -5.96 -18.44
C VAL A 176 28.58 -6.43 -19.90
N THR A 177 29.28 -7.52 -20.18
CA THR A 177 29.26 -8.16 -21.48
C THR A 177 28.52 -9.50 -21.41
N TYR A 178 27.73 -9.78 -22.44
CA TYR A 178 26.94 -11.01 -22.56
C TYR A 178 27.44 -11.83 -23.74
N ARG A 179 27.57 -13.14 -23.54
CA ARG A 179 27.90 -14.11 -24.58
C ARG A 179 26.92 -15.27 -24.52
N LEU A 180 26.20 -15.51 -25.61
CA LEU A 180 25.36 -16.70 -25.74
C LEU A 180 26.26 -17.95 -25.79
N VAL A 181 26.02 -18.90 -24.89
CA VAL A 181 26.79 -20.13 -24.73
C VAL A 181 26.07 -21.30 -25.35
N GLU A 182 24.76 -21.39 -25.10
CA GLU A 182 23.93 -22.48 -25.58
C GLU A 182 22.54 -21.95 -25.92
N ARG A 183 21.96 -22.48 -27.00
CA ARG A 183 20.55 -22.28 -27.34
C ARG A 183 20.01 -23.58 -27.91
N LYS A 184 18.87 -24.06 -27.40
CA LYS A 184 18.21 -25.27 -27.91
C LYS A 184 16.71 -25.23 -27.66
N GLN A 185 15.96 -25.98 -28.47
CA GLN A 185 14.57 -26.26 -28.20
C GLN A 185 14.46 -27.42 -27.19
N SER A 186 13.69 -27.24 -26.13
CA SER A 186 13.47 -28.23 -25.07
C SER A 186 11.96 -28.45 -24.89
N GLY A 187 11.41 -29.41 -25.63
CA GLY A 187 9.96 -29.65 -25.67
C GLY A 187 9.20 -28.50 -26.37
N ASN A 188 8.16 -27.98 -25.73
CA ASN A 188 7.35 -26.86 -26.23
C ASN A 188 7.95 -25.47 -25.89
N GLN A 189 9.19 -25.41 -25.41
CA GLN A 189 9.86 -24.19 -24.97
C GLN A 189 11.28 -24.10 -25.56
N TYR A 190 11.83 -22.89 -25.59
CA TYR A 190 13.21 -22.62 -25.93
C TYR A 190 14.04 -22.45 -24.67
N TYR A 191 15.26 -22.99 -24.68
CA TYR A 191 16.26 -22.84 -23.64
C TYR A 191 17.42 -22.00 -24.16
N ALA A 192 17.92 -21.09 -23.31
CA ALA A 192 19.16 -20.38 -23.55
C ALA A 192 20.06 -20.40 -22.31
N LYS A 193 21.37 -20.44 -22.54
CA LYS A 193 22.41 -20.24 -21.55
C LYS A 193 23.30 -19.10 -21.98
N VAL A 194 23.47 -18.11 -21.11
CA VAL A 194 24.25 -16.90 -21.39
C VAL A 194 25.34 -16.77 -20.33
N GLN A 195 26.59 -16.59 -20.80
CA GLN A 195 27.72 -16.18 -19.97
C GLN A 195 27.69 -14.66 -19.84
N VAL A 196 27.77 -14.18 -18.61
CA VAL A 196 27.77 -12.75 -18.26
C VAL A 196 29.08 -12.46 -17.53
N TYR A 197 29.81 -11.44 -17.96
CA TYR A 197 31.11 -11.11 -17.37
C TYR A 197 31.40 -9.61 -17.33
N ILE A 198 32.23 -9.21 -16.37
CA ILE A 198 32.62 -7.82 -16.11
C ILE A 198 34.05 -7.75 -15.54
N GLU A 199 34.74 -6.64 -15.76
CA GLU A 199 36.06 -6.37 -15.18
C GLU A 199 35.96 -6.29 -13.65
N ALA A 200 36.63 -7.21 -12.96
CA ALA A 200 36.43 -7.49 -11.55
C ALA A 200 36.75 -6.28 -10.65
N GLU A 201 37.87 -5.59 -10.88
CA GLU A 201 38.29 -4.47 -10.02
C GLU A 201 37.37 -3.26 -10.15
N LYS A 202 36.94 -2.91 -11.37
CA LYS A 202 35.97 -1.82 -11.58
C LYS A 202 34.60 -2.16 -10.99
N ALA A 203 34.15 -3.40 -11.16
CA ALA A 203 32.87 -3.86 -10.60
C ALA A 203 32.89 -3.86 -9.07
N LYS A 204 33.98 -4.31 -8.45
CA LYS A 204 34.19 -4.24 -7.00
C LYS A 204 34.20 -2.80 -6.50
N GLN A 205 34.97 -1.90 -7.15
CA GLN A 205 35.02 -0.49 -6.76
C GLN A 205 33.67 0.20 -6.87
N ALA A 206 32.91 -0.07 -7.94
CA ALA A 206 31.55 0.46 -8.10
C ALA A 206 30.60 -0.06 -7.01
N LEU A 207 30.69 -1.35 -6.66
CA LEU A 207 29.89 -1.93 -5.59
C LEU A 207 30.30 -1.43 -4.20
N GLU A 208 31.60 -1.24 -3.94
CA GLU A 208 32.09 -0.63 -2.70
C GLU A 208 31.62 0.82 -2.54
N ALA A 209 31.66 1.61 -3.62
CA ALA A 209 31.14 2.96 -3.63
C ALA A 209 29.63 2.98 -3.38
N TYR A 210 28.88 2.07 -4.03
CA TYR A 210 27.45 1.90 -3.82
C TYR A 210 27.10 1.60 -2.35
N ILE A 211 27.79 0.62 -1.76
CA ILE A 211 27.63 0.26 -0.34
C ILE A 211 28.00 1.45 0.57
N ALA A 212 29.10 2.14 0.26
CA ALA A 212 29.54 3.31 1.02
C ALA A 212 28.55 4.49 0.93
N ILE A 213 27.86 4.67 -0.20
CA ILE A 213 26.80 5.68 -0.32
C ILE A 213 25.67 5.37 0.66
N ASN A 214 25.17 4.13 0.65
CA ASN A 214 24.06 3.73 1.51
C ASN A 214 24.46 3.84 2.99
N ILE A 215 25.65 3.36 3.35
CA ILE A 215 26.17 3.49 4.72
C ILE A 215 26.35 4.95 5.09
N GLY A 216 26.90 5.79 4.21
CA GLY A 216 27.13 7.20 4.49
C GLY A 216 25.84 7.97 4.72
N LYS A 217 24.78 7.69 3.96
CA LYS A 217 23.44 8.22 4.22
C LYS A 217 22.94 7.80 5.60
N THR A 218 23.01 6.50 5.92
CA THR A 218 22.63 5.98 7.24
C THR A 218 23.44 6.60 8.38
N LEU A 219 24.75 6.81 8.20
CA LEU A 219 25.61 7.47 9.19
C LEU A 219 25.17 8.93 9.42
N LEU A 220 24.88 9.69 8.36
CA LEU A 220 24.40 11.06 8.48
C LEU A 220 23.03 11.13 9.15
N ASP A 221 22.11 10.22 8.82
CA ASP A 221 20.79 10.12 9.45
C ASP A 221 20.91 9.85 10.96
N ASN A 222 21.93 9.10 11.36
CA ASN A 222 22.25 8.80 12.75
C ASN A 222 23.23 9.82 13.39
N LYS A 223 23.54 10.93 12.71
CA LYS A 223 24.44 11.99 13.18
C LYS A 223 25.86 11.52 13.51
N MET A 224 26.32 10.48 12.82
CA MET A 224 27.67 9.92 12.95
C MET A 224 28.63 10.62 11.97
N VAL A 225 28.87 11.91 12.22
CA VAL A 225 29.52 12.83 11.30
C VAL A 225 31.02 12.53 11.17
N PHE A 226 31.71 12.15 12.25
CA PHE A 226 33.15 11.84 12.20
C PHE A 226 33.41 10.52 11.50
N THR A 227 32.55 9.53 11.70
CA THR A 227 32.59 8.24 11.04
C THR A 227 32.30 8.39 9.55
N ALA A 228 31.28 9.18 9.20
CA ALA A 228 30.95 9.49 7.80
C ALA A 228 32.08 10.22 7.08
N LYS A 229 32.85 11.07 7.77
CA LYS A 229 34.00 11.76 7.18
C LYS A 229 35.03 10.80 6.55
N ASN A 230 35.24 9.62 7.11
CA ASN A 230 36.15 8.63 6.50
C ASN A 230 35.69 8.16 5.11
N ILE A 231 34.38 8.17 4.85
CA ILE A 231 33.83 7.88 3.52
C ILE A 231 34.17 9.02 2.57
N ALA A 232 33.96 10.28 3.00
CA ALA A 232 34.34 11.43 2.19
C ALA A 232 35.84 11.44 1.87
N ASP A 233 36.68 11.20 2.86
CA ASP A 233 38.14 11.20 2.71
C ASP A 233 38.64 10.06 1.79
N LYS A 234 37.99 8.87 1.82
CA LYS A 234 38.33 7.76 0.92
C LYS A 234 37.89 8.03 -0.51
N TYR A 235 36.66 8.50 -0.71
CA TYR A 235 36.01 8.48 -2.04
C TYR A 235 36.12 9.78 -2.82
N GLU A 236 36.36 10.92 -2.16
CA GLU A 236 36.54 12.19 -2.86
C GLU A 236 37.73 12.17 -3.85
N PRO A 237 38.93 11.66 -3.48
CA PRO A 237 40.02 11.55 -4.46
C PRO A 237 39.66 10.61 -5.62
N LEU A 238 38.91 9.54 -5.33
CA LEU A 238 38.54 8.51 -6.31
C LEU A 238 37.55 9.01 -7.36
N LEU A 239 36.69 9.98 -7.05
CA LEU A 239 35.78 10.59 -8.02
C LEU A 239 36.52 11.22 -9.22
N SER A 240 37.74 11.70 -9.01
CA SER A 240 38.57 12.29 -10.07
C SER A 240 39.44 11.27 -10.82
N GLN A 241 39.68 10.10 -10.22
CA GLN A 241 40.62 9.09 -10.72
C GLN A 241 39.95 7.88 -11.37
N ASN A 242 38.71 7.58 -10.99
CA ASN A 242 37.97 6.40 -11.44
C ASN A 242 36.73 6.78 -12.27
N VAL A 243 36.37 5.89 -13.20
CA VAL A 243 35.12 6.00 -13.97
C VAL A 243 34.02 5.23 -13.23
N PHE A 244 33.37 5.89 -12.28
CA PHE A 244 32.15 5.36 -11.66
C PHE A 244 30.95 5.53 -12.62
N PRO A 245 29.91 4.66 -12.53
CA PRO A 245 28.64 4.88 -13.21
C PRO A 245 28.06 6.27 -12.87
N PRO A 246 27.42 6.99 -13.84
CA PRO A 246 26.93 8.36 -13.61
C PRO A 246 26.08 8.53 -12.35
N LYS A 247 25.14 7.61 -12.11
CA LYS A 247 24.29 7.61 -10.92
C LYS A 247 25.09 7.48 -9.61
N ILE A 248 26.08 6.58 -9.58
CA ILE A 248 26.96 6.41 -8.41
C ILE A 248 27.81 7.67 -8.21
N SER A 249 28.36 8.24 -9.28
CA SER A 249 29.14 9.49 -9.22
C SER A 249 28.33 10.65 -8.65
N GLU A 250 27.10 10.84 -9.12
CA GLU A 250 26.20 11.90 -8.67
C GLU A 250 25.82 11.72 -7.18
N GLU A 251 25.39 10.51 -6.80
CA GLU A 251 24.99 10.22 -5.43
C GLU A 251 26.18 10.33 -4.46
N LEU A 252 27.36 9.84 -4.85
CA LEU A 252 28.58 9.93 -4.06
C LEU A 252 29.04 11.39 -3.90
N THR A 253 29.01 12.18 -4.97
CA THR A 253 29.36 13.62 -4.91
C THR A 253 28.41 14.37 -3.96
N SER A 254 27.11 14.12 -4.08
CA SER A 254 26.09 14.71 -3.20
C SER A 254 26.32 14.32 -1.74
N LEU A 255 26.55 13.03 -1.47
CA LEU A 255 26.83 12.53 -0.13
C LEU A 255 28.09 13.19 0.46
N ILE A 256 29.19 13.27 -0.30
CA ILE A 256 30.44 13.87 0.15
C ILE A 256 30.24 15.35 0.52
N SER A 257 29.51 16.11 -0.29
CA SER A 257 29.18 17.51 0.02
C SER A 257 28.35 17.64 1.29
N GLN A 258 27.38 16.75 1.50
CA GLN A 258 26.58 16.72 2.73
C GLN A 258 27.43 16.41 3.97
N ILE A 259 28.32 15.40 3.87
CA ILE A 259 29.24 15.02 4.95
C ILE A 259 30.14 16.21 5.32
N LYS A 260 30.77 16.85 4.32
CA LYS A 260 31.64 18.02 4.55
C LYS A 260 30.90 19.18 5.20
N SER A 261 29.73 19.54 4.68
CA SER A 261 28.92 20.63 5.24
C SER A 261 28.55 20.38 6.70
N LYS A 262 28.15 19.15 7.04
CA LYS A 262 27.85 18.76 8.42
C LYS A 262 29.10 18.76 9.30
N TYR A 263 30.21 18.24 8.79
CA TYR A 263 31.49 18.22 9.50
C TYR A 263 32.00 19.63 9.81
N ASP A 264 31.97 20.54 8.83
CA ASP A 264 32.39 21.93 9.00
C ASP A 264 31.53 22.66 10.03
N LYS A 265 30.21 22.41 10.04
CA LYS A 265 29.30 22.94 11.07
C LYS A 265 29.68 22.45 12.47
N VAL A 266 29.96 21.16 12.63
CA VAL A 266 30.38 20.56 13.91
C VAL A 266 31.72 21.14 14.36
N GLN A 267 32.70 21.26 13.45
CA GLN A 267 33.99 21.89 13.73
C GLN A 267 33.86 23.36 14.15
N GLY A 268 32.95 24.11 13.51
CA GLY A 268 32.63 25.49 13.90
C GLY A 268 32.10 25.58 15.33
N LEU A 269 31.19 24.68 15.73
CA LEU A 269 30.69 24.60 17.11
C LEU A 269 31.81 24.27 18.11
N ILE A 270 32.65 23.26 17.81
CA ILE A 270 33.80 22.88 18.65
C ILE A 270 34.72 24.08 18.87
N LYS A 271 35.07 24.80 17.79
CA LYS A 271 35.92 25.99 17.86
C LYS A 271 35.31 27.08 18.75
N ASN A 272 34.01 27.34 18.60
CA ASN A 272 33.31 28.35 19.40
C ASN A 272 33.25 27.96 20.89
N ILE A 273 32.99 26.69 21.20
CA ILE A 273 32.99 26.16 22.58
C ILE A 273 34.37 26.29 23.23
N ASN A 274 35.42 25.93 22.50
CA ASN A 274 36.80 25.99 23.01
C ASN A 274 37.30 27.43 23.18
N SER A 275 36.80 28.36 22.37
CA SER A 275 37.15 29.79 22.47
C SER A 275 36.35 30.54 23.55
N ALA A 276 35.25 29.96 24.05
CA ALA A 276 34.39 30.59 25.04
C ALA A 276 35.09 30.70 26.41
N GLN A 277 35.23 31.93 26.90
CA GLN A 277 35.76 32.23 28.24
C GLN A 277 34.65 32.16 29.28
N VAL A 278 34.75 31.21 30.19
CA VAL A 278 33.77 30.97 31.26
C VAL A 278 34.26 31.68 32.52
N ARG A 279 33.51 32.70 32.97
CA ARG A 279 33.89 33.54 34.12
C ARG A 279 32.81 33.59 35.20
N ASP A 280 31.56 33.42 34.80
CA ASP A 280 30.36 33.52 35.62
C ASP A 280 29.27 32.57 35.12
N ALA A 281 28.13 32.52 35.82
CA ALA A 281 27.01 31.65 35.45
C ALA A 281 26.44 31.96 34.07
N GLN A 282 26.37 33.24 33.68
CA GLN A 282 25.77 33.63 32.40
C GLN A 282 26.62 33.17 31.21
N THR A 283 27.93 33.42 31.27
CA THR A 283 28.90 32.94 30.27
C THR A 283 28.99 31.41 30.24
N ALA A 284 28.81 30.75 31.39
CA ALA A 284 28.68 29.30 31.44
C ALA A 284 27.39 28.80 30.74
N PHE A 285 26.24 29.45 30.92
CA PHE A 285 24.99 29.09 30.24
C PHE A 285 25.07 29.30 28.72
N ASP A 286 25.74 30.36 28.26
CA ASP A 286 25.94 30.59 26.83
C ASP A 286 26.88 29.54 26.20
N ALA A 287 27.95 29.16 26.90
CA ALA A 287 28.81 28.05 26.47
C ALA A 287 28.06 26.70 26.51
N ALA A 288 27.20 26.50 27.51
CA ALA A 288 26.38 25.31 27.66
C ALA A 288 25.38 25.13 26.51
N ASP A 289 24.78 26.22 26.03
CA ASP A 289 23.90 26.24 24.87
C ASP A 289 24.62 25.76 23.60
N LEU A 290 25.86 26.22 23.37
CA LEU A 290 26.69 25.75 22.26
C LEU A 290 27.01 24.25 22.37
N VAL A 291 27.29 23.75 23.58
CA VAL A 291 27.52 22.32 23.83
C VAL A 291 26.25 21.51 23.56
N ASN A 292 25.08 21.98 23.97
CA ASN A 292 23.81 21.31 23.69
C ASN A 292 23.56 21.22 22.18
N GLN A 293 23.80 22.32 21.44
CA GLN A 293 23.69 22.34 19.98
C GLN A 293 24.66 21.35 19.32
N LEU A 294 25.88 21.22 19.86
CA LEU A 294 26.86 20.25 19.39
C LEU A 294 26.34 18.81 19.59
N PHE A 295 25.96 18.44 20.81
CA PHE A 295 25.44 17.09 21.11
C PHE A 295 24.16 16.76 20.34
N ALA A 296 23.30 17.74 20.09
CA ALA A 296 22.12 17.56 19.23
C ALA A 296 22.49 17.32 17.74
N THR A 297 23.71 17.68 17.32
CA THR A 297 24.15 17.62 15.91
C THR A 297 25.07 16.43 15.62
N VAL A 298 25.76 15.86 16.62
CA VAL A 298 26.73 14.77 16.44
C VAL A 298 26.69 13.75 17.59
N ASN A 299 26.63 12.46 17.23
CA ASN A 299 26.58 11.34 18.17
C ASN A 299 27.91 10.60 18.34
N ASP A 300 28.84 10.74 17.39
CA ASP A 300 30.13 10.04 17.36
C ASP A 300 31.32 10.99 17.59
N LEU A 301 31.11 12.01 18.44
CA LEU A 301 32.13 12.99 18.78
C LEU A 301 33.33 12.30 19.48
N PRO A 302 34.57 12.43 18.94
CA PRO A 302 35.76 11.92 19.62
C PRO A 302 35.97 12.55 21.01
N ALA A 303 36.48 11.77 21.96
CA ALA A 303 36.78 12.26 23.31
C ALA A 303 37.78 13.44 23.30
N ASN A 304 37.66 14.30 24.31
CA ASN A 304 38.54 15.43 24.58
C ASN A 304 38.55 16.55 23.52
N LEU A 305 37.62 16.55 22.55
CA LEU A 305 37.50 17.66 21.59
C LEU A 305 36.91 18.94 22.20
N ILE A 306 36.12 18.80 23.25
CA ILE A 306 35.61 19.89 24.06
C ILE A 306 35.84 19.57 25.54
N ASP A 307 36.13 20.60 26.32
CA ASP A 307 36.17 20.53 27.78
C ASP A 307 34.84 21.03 28.33
N THR A 308 33.96 20.11 28.70
CA THR A 308 32.69 20.43 29.38
C THR A 308 32.92 20.69 30.87
N GLU A 309 33.94 20.10 31.48
CA GLU A 309 34.20 20.16 32.92
C GLU A 309 34.44 21.58 33.42
N LYS A 310 34.98 22.47 32.57
CA LYS A 310 35.08 23.92 32.87
C LYS A 310 33.74 24.59 33.25
N LEU A 311 32.60 24.00 32.85
CA LEU A 311 31.26 24.51 33.17
C LEU A 311 30.76 24.03 34.54
N ARG A 312 31.23 22.88 35.03
CA ARG A 312 30.71 22.21 36.23
C ARG A 312 30.62 23.11 37.48
N PRO A 313 31.60 23.98 37.79
CA PRO A 313 31.52 24.87 38.96
C PRO A 313 30.34 25.84 38.94
N TYR A 314 29.88 26.22 37.74
CA TYR A 314 28.82 27.20 37.52
C TYR A 314 27.43 26.56 37.35
N LEU A 315 27.37 25.26 37.02
CA LEU A 315 26.12 24.54 36.81
C LEU A 315 25.61 23.80 38.05
N LYS A 316 26.36 23.81 39.16
CA LYS A 316 26.05 23.05 40.39
C LYS A 316 24.68 23.36 41.00
N ASP A 317 24.18 24.57 40.83
CA ASP A 317 22.92 25.05 41.42
C ASP A 317 21.74 24.87 40.44
N VAL A 318 21.99 24.38 39.23
CA VAL A 318 20.95 24.13 38.22
C VAL A 318 20.16 22.88 38.59
N LYS A 319 18.83 22.99 38.56
CA LYS A 319 17.91 21.87 38.75
C LYS A 319 17.05 21.70 37.52
N ILE A 320 16.98 20.47 37.02
CA ILE A 320 16.10 20.10 35.91
C ILE A 320 15.06 19.10 36.42
N SER A 321 13.78 19.43 36.28
CA SER A 321 12.68 18.54 36.57
C SER A 321 11.89 18.21 35.30
N LEU A 322 11.53 16.93 35.18
CA LEU A 322 10.69 16.41 34.12
C LEU A 322 9.40 15.87 34.73
N SER A 323 8.26 16.18 34.10
CA SER A 323 6.95 15.67 34.49
C SER A 323 6.20 15.21 33.26
N GLY A 324 5.66 14.00 33.30
CA GLY A 324 4.91 13.41 32.19
C GLY A 324 3.93 12.35 32.68
N PRO A 325 3.12 11.78 31.78
CA PRO A 325 2.12 10.77 32.14
C PRO A 325 2.78 9.53 32.75
N LYS A 326 2.11 8.91 33.73
CA LYS A 326 2.58 7.66 34.35
C LYS A 326 2.07 6.42 33.63
N GLU A 327 0.88 6.48 33.05
CA GLU A 327 0.30 5.38 32.29
C GLU A 327 0.28 5.80 30.83
N VAL A 328 0.92 5.00 29.97
CA VAL A 328 1.11 5.32 28.56
C VAL A 328 0.84 4.07 27.72
N LEU A 329 0.24 4.25 26.54
CA LEU A 329 0.09 3.17 25.58
C LEU A 329 1.36 3.08 24.72
N LEU A 330 1.76 1.86 24.37
CA LEU A 330 2.83 1.68 23.40
C LEU A 330 2.47 2.45 22.12
N GLY A 331 3.43 3.16 21.53
CA GLY A 331 3.22 4.00 20.35
C GLY A 331 2.47 5.31 20.59
N GLU A 332 2.09 5.63 21.84
CA GLU A 332 1.43 6.90 22.17
C GLU A 332 2.42 8.06 22.16
N GLN A 333 1.98 9.18 21.56
CA GLN A 333 2.67 10.47 21.64
C GLN A 333 2.27 11.18 22.92
N VAL A 334 3.21 11.33 23.85
CA VAL A 334 3.02 11.97 25.15
C VAL A 334 3.61 13.37 25.18
N LYS A 335 3.13 14.19 26.12
CA LYS A 335 3.72 15.48 26.46
C LYS A 335 4.53 15.34 27.76
N VAL A 336 5.78 15.80 27.73
CA VAL A 336 6.67 15.82 28.90
C VAL A 336 7.05 17.27 29.16
N GLU A 337 6.64 17.79 30.32
CA GLU A 337 6.98 19.13 30.78
C GLU A 337 8.40 19.15 31.33
N VAL A 338 9.16 20.16 30.92
CA VAL A 338 10.52 20.41 31.36
C VAL A 338 10.52 21.72 32.13
N LYS A 339 11.08 21.72 33.35
CA LYS A 339 11.32 22.92 34.14
C LYS A 339 12.78 22.97 34.60
N VAL A 340 13.41 24.12 34.42
CA VAL A 340 14.80 24.38 34.76
C VAL A 340 14.89 25.61 35.65
N GLU A 341 15.61 25.47 36.76
CA GLU A 341 15.92 26.57 37.69
C GLU A 341 17.45 26.71 37.76
N PRO A 342 18.04 27.89 37.53
CA PRO A 342 17.40 29.17 37.18
C PRO A 342 16.88 29.23 35.73
N GLY A 343 15.84 30.03 35.49
CA GLY A 343 15.18 30.15 34.17
C GLY A 343 15.99 30.88 33.08
N THR A 344 17.26 31.17 33.33
CA THR A 344 18.21 31.77 32.38
C THR A 344 18.80 30.76 31.40
N VAL A 345 18.63 29.46 31.64
CA VAL A 345 19.05 28.39 30.72
C VAL A 345 18.20 28.46 29.44
N LYS A 346 18.87 28.50 28.28
CA LYS A 346 18.22 28.70 26.97
C LYS A 346 17.78 27.40 26.30
N SER A 347 18.55 26.32 26.49
CA SER A 347 18.28 25.04 25.84
C SER A 347 18.73 23.86 26.67
N LEU A 348 18.25 22.67 26.32
CA LEU A 348 18.72 21.38 26.80
C LEU A 348 18.89 20.42 25.62
N PHE A 349 19.92 19.59 25.69
CA PHE A 349 20.07 18.42 24.84
C PHE A 349 19.12 17.32 25.33
N VAL A 350 18.49 16.61 24.40
CA VAL A 350 17.50 15.57 24.68
C VAL A 350 17.95 14.29 23.98
N TYR A 351 17.90 13.18 24.71
CA TYR A 351 18.23 11.85 24.19
C TYR A 351 17.39 10.82 24.93
N GLY A 352 17.20 9.64 24.34
CA GLY A 352 16.40 8.64 25.01
C GLY A 352 16.60 7.23 24.50
N ASP A 353 16.20 6.29 25.34
CA ASP A 353 16.22 4.86 25.07
C ASP A 353 14.81 4.45 24.66
N ASN A 354 14.68 3.79 23.50
CA ASN A 354 13.40 3.35 22.94
C ASN A 354 12.31 4.43 22.95
N ILE A 355 12.66 5.67 22.68
CA ILE A 355 11.73 6.79 22.61
C ILE A 355 12.11 7.66 21.40
N GLU A 356 11.11 8.21 20.73
CA GLU A 356 11.33 9.14 19.63
C GLU A 356 10.91 10.55 20.05
N THR A 357 11.80 11.53 19.91
CA THR A 357 11.63 12.91 20.35
C THR A 357 12.62 13.82 19.61
N GLN A 358 12.46 15.13 19.74
CA GLN A 358 13.46 16.11 19.30
C GLN A 358 14.75 16.00 20.12
N ASP A 359 15.91 16.30 19.51
CA ASP A 359 17.22 16.20 20.20
C ASP A 359 17.65 17.48 20.93
N LEU A 360 16.97 18.59 20.67
CA LEU A 360 17.23 19.89 21.30
C LEU A 360 15.90 20.53 21.67
N VAL A 361 15.81 21.06 22.88
CA VAL A 361 14.66 21.85 23.32
C VAL A 361 15.09 23.24 23.72
N THR A 362 14.40 24.25 23.20
CA THR A 362 14.57 25.64 23.61
C THR A 362 13.59 25.95 24.73
N LEU A 363 14.06 26.60 25.78
CA LEU A 363 13.31 26.94 26.97
C LEU A 363 12.83 28.39 26.90
N GLN A 364 11.60 28.64 27.35
CA GLN A 364 11.08 29.98 27.58
C GLN A 364 11.01 30.20 29.10
N ASN A 365 11.86 31.07 29.64
CA ASN A 365 11.96 31.32 31.09
C ASN A 365 12.15 30.02 31.91
N GLY A 366 12.97 29.10 31.41
CA GLY A 366 13.25 27.82 32.05
C GLY A 366 12.19 26.74 31.85
N THR A 367 11.15 26.94 31.04
CA THR A 367 10.14 25.91 30.78
C THR A 367 10.02 25.53 29.31
N ALA A 368 9.65 24.28 29.04
CA ALA A 368 9.26 23.79 27.73
C ALA A 368 8.34 22.56 27.84
N VAL A 369 7.67 22.22 26.74
CA VAL A 369 6.92 20.97 26.60
C VAL A 369 7.52 20.19 25.45
N LEU A 370 8.04 19.00 25.77
CA LEU A 370 8.53 18.03 24.82
C LEU A 370 7.39 17.14 24.36
N SER A 371 7.44 16.72 23.10
CA SER A 371 6.61 15.63 22.60
C SER A 371 7.48 14.41 22.36
N ALA A 372 7.06 13.26 22.92
CA ALA A 372 7.81 12.03 22.82
C ALA A 372 6.90 10.83 22.51
N ILE A 373 7.36 9.91 21.67
CA ILE A 373 6.63 8.69 21.31
C ILE A 373 7.27 7.50 22.03
N VAL A 374 6.49 6.81 22.86
CA VAL A 374 6.94 5.64 23.63
C VAL A 374 7.01 4.41 22.71
N LYS A 375 8.21 3.89 22.44
CA LYS A 375 8.41 2.76 21.53
C LYS A 375 8.55 1.41 22.24
N ALA A 376 8.73 1.37 23.56
CA ALA A 376 8.88 0.14 24.32
C ALA A 376 8.47 0.29 25.80
N PRO A 377 8.25 -0.81 26.55
CA PRO A 377 7.96 -0.74 27.98
C PRO A 377 9.06 -0.10 28.84
N ASN A 378 10.31 -0.17 28.38
CA ASN A 378 11.47 0.44 29.03
C ASN A 378 11.88 1.79 28.40
N SER A 379 10.96 2.46 27.68
CA SER A 379 11.22 3.78 27.12
C SER A 379 11.67 4.78 28.20
N LYS A 380 12.67 5.59 27.89
CA LYS A 380 13.20 6.60 28.79
C LYS A 380 13.59 7.86 28.02
N LEU A 381 13.10 9.01 28.45
CA LEU A 381 13.52 10.32 27.97
C LEU A 381 14.52 10.92 28.95
N ASN A 382 15.67 11.35 28.47
CA ASN A 382 16.67 12.08 29.23
C ASN A 382 16.81 13.48 28.66
N VAL A 383 17.01 14.45 29.54
CA VAL A 383 17.43 15.80 29.18
C VAL A 383 18.72 16.12 29.91
N SER A 384 19.59 16.87 29.25
CA SER A 384 20.91 17.21 29.78
C SER A 384 21.28 18.64 29.46
N LEU A 385 21.85 19.32 30.44
CA LEU A 385 22.58 20.56 30.24
C LEU A 385 24.07 20.22 30.11
N SER A 386 24.54 20.23 28.87
CA SER A 386 25.95 20.03 28.49
C SER A 386 26.59 18.72 28.96
N GLY A 387 25.81 17.67 29.21
CA GLY A 387 26.30 16.40 29.72
C GLY A 387 26.65 16.40 31.21
N ILE A 388 26.30 17.48 31.95
CA ILE A 388 26.70 17.66 33.35
C ILE A 388 25.51 17.53 34.29
N VAL A 389 24.43 18.24 34.00
CA VAL A 389 23.20 18.21 34.79
C VAL A 389 22.16 17.46 33.99
N GLU A 390 21.75 16.31 34.49
CA GLU A 390 20.85 15.40 33.78
C GLU A 390 19.60 15.12 34.58
N SER A 391 18.50 14.91 33.88
CA SER A 391 17.24 14.46 34.46
C SER A 391 16.57 13.51 33.48
N ALA A 392 15.79 12.59 34.01
CA ALA A 392 15.12 11.59 33.21
C ALA A 392 13.66 11.43 33.60
N TRP A 393 12.84 11.18 32.59
CA TRP A 393 11.46 10.75 32.73
C TRP A 393 11.29 9.39 32.07
N ALA A 394 10.53 8.52 32.73
CA ALA A 394 10.06 7.27 32.18
C ALA A 394 8.58 7.12 32.53
N PRO A 395 7.77 6.50 31.65
CA PRO A 395 6.42 6.09 32.00
C PRO A 395 6.47 5.12 33.19
N GLY A 396 5.48 5.21 34.07
CA GLY A 396 5.32 4.29 35.21
C GLY A 396 4.83 2.91 34.78
N SER A 397 3.93 2.86 33.79
CA SER A 397 3.47 1.65 33.12
C SER A 397 3.28 1.93 31.63
N VAL A 398 3.60 0.92 30.81
CA VAL A 398 3.34 0.93 29.37
C VAL A 398 2.46 -0.24 29.03
N THR A 399 1.26 0.03 28.54
CA THR A 399 0.31 -1.01 28.13
C THR A 399 0.40 -1.20 26.62
N GLN A 400 0.50 -2.46 26.19
CA GLN A 400 0.44 -2.82 24.78
C GLN A 400 -1.00 -3.18 24.44
N ASP A 401 -1.59 -2.43 23.51
CA ASP A 401 -2.94 -2.68 22.99
C ASP A 401 -2.91 -2.65 21.46
N PRO A 402 -2.72 -3.81 20.80
CA PRO A 402 -2.71 -3.90 19.34
C PRO A 402 -4.05 -3.57 18.67
N ASP A 403 -5.15 -3.54 19.43
CA ASP A 403 -6.49 -3.24 18.93
C ASP A 403 -6.95 -1.82 19.27
N ILE A 404 -6.04 -0.98 19.78
CA ILE A 404 -6.32 0.41 20.14
C ILE A 404 -7.00 1.15 18.98
N LEU A 405 -8.07 1.88 19.30
CA LEU A 405 -8.67 2.85 18.38
C LEU A 405 -9.12 4.05 19.20
N ARG A 406 -8.34 5.13 19.16
CA ARG A 406 -8.56 6.27 20.06
C ARG A 406 -8.29 7.59 19.37
N THR A 407 -9.21 8.52 19.54
CA THR A 407 -9.01 9.93 19.19
C THR A 407 -8.16 10.60 20.26
N THR A 408 -6.93 10.97 19.92
CA THR A 408 -5.96 11.57 20.84
C THR A 408 -6.03 13.09 20.86
N TYR A 409 -6.53 13.70 19.78
CA TYR A 409 -6.77 15.14 19.70
C TYR A 409 -7.95 15.44 18.78
N LYS A 410 -8.75 16.44 19.17
CA LYS A 410 -9.88 16.94 18.39
C LYS A 410 -9.87 18.47 18.40
N GLY A 411 -9.41 19.05 17.29
CA GLY A 411 -9.44 20.48 17.03
C GLY A 411 -10.66 20.87 16.18
N GLU A 412 -10.74 22.15 15.83
CA GLU A 412 -11.77 22.64 14.88
C GLU A 412 -11.53 22.10 13.47
N GLN A 413 -10.29 22.13 12.98
CA GLN A 413 -9.92 21.78 11.60
C GLN A 413 -9.27 20.39 11.44
N GLU A 414 -8.77 19.79 12.52
CA GLU A 414 -8.06 18.51 12.47
C GLU A 414 -8.49 17.54 13.58
N ILE A 415 -8.29 16.26 13.33
CA ILE A 415 -8.48 15.15 14.27
C ILE A 415 -7.20 14.31 14.26
N LYS A 416 -6.72 13.89 15.43
CA LYS A 416 -5.63 12.90 15.55
C LYS A 416 -6.14 11.62 16.15
N ILE A 417 -5.77 10.49 15.54
CA ILE A 417 -6.23 9.15 15.92
C ILE A 417 -5.03 8.22 16.01
N ILE A 418 -4.99 7.41 17.06
CA ILE A 418 -4.11 6.24 17.13
C ILE A 418 -4.97 5.01 16.86
N ALA A 419 -4.54 4.19 15.90
CA ALA A 419 -5.19 2.95 15.52
C ALA A 419 -4.16 1.81 15.47
N GLY A 420 -4.52 0.68 16.07
CA GLY A 420 -3.77 -0.56 15.99
C GLY A 420 -4.31 -1.46 14.88
N GLY A 421 -3.41 -2.02 14.08
CA GLY A 421 -3.73 -2.93 13.00
C GLY A 421 -2.94 -4.23 13.12
N THR A 422 -3.56 -5.35 12.74
CA THR A 422 -2.95 -6.67 12.89
C THR A 422 -2.92 -7.44 11.57
N SER A 423 -1.97 -8.37 11.45
CA SER A 423 -1.89 -9.32 10.36
C SER A 423 -1.39 -10.68 10.88
N LYS A 424 -1.75 -11.74 10.16
CA LYS A 424 -1.17 -13.06 10.40
C LYS A 424 0.32 -13.01 10.08
N ILE A 425 1.12 -13.78 10.81
CA ILE A 425 2.55 -13.93 10.53
C ILE A 425 2.71 -14.63 9.17
N LEU A 426 3.36 -13.95 8.22
CA LEU A 426 3.62 -14.46 6.87
C LEU A 426 5.13 -14.48 6.61
N SER A 427 5.57 -15.34 5.69
CA SER A 427 6.96 -15.36 5.22
C SER A 427 7.33 -14.07 4.45
N ASP A 428 6.36 -13.48 3.76
CA ASP A 428 6.50 -12.17 3.12
C ASP A 428 6.30 -11.04 4.14
N GLN A 429 7.41 -10.50 4.64
CA GLN A 429 7.41 -9.41 5.62
C GLN A 429 6.78 -8.12 5.09
N LYS A 430 6.90 -7.86 3.79
CA LYS A 430 6.34 -6.64 3.19
C LYS A 430 4.82 -6.74 3.17
N LEU A 431 4.30 -7.86 2.66
CA LEU A 431 2.85 -8.10 2.61
C LEU A 431 2.23 -8.15 4.01
N MET A 432 2.90 -8.79 4.97
CA MET A 432 2.48 -8.82 6.38
C MET A 432 2.35 -7.40 6.96
N ARG A 433 3.36 -6.55 6.74
CA ARG A 433 3.36 -5.16 7.21
C ARG A 433 2.30 -4.32 6.52
N GLU A 434 2.15 -4.45 5.20
CA GLU A 434 1.13 -3.74 4.43
C GLU A 434 -0.29 -4.12 4.87
N ASN A 435 -0.55 -5.39 5.17
CA ASN A 435 -1.84 -5.84 5.68
C ASN A 435 -2.17 -5.24 7.06
N ALA A 436 -1.20 -5.20 7.98
CA ALA A 436 -1.41 -4.60 9.30
C ALA A 436 -1.61 -3.08 9.22
N ILE A 437 -0.87 -2.39 8.33
CA ILE A 437 -1.09 -0.96 8.06
C ILE A 437 -2.48 -0.74 7.46
N LYS A 438 -2.89 -1.56 6.48
CA LYS A 438 -4.23 -1.48 5.87
C LYS A 438 -5.32 -1.64 6.94
N ASP A 439 -5.17 -2.60 7.86
CA ASP A 439 -6.12 -2.80 8.96
C ASP A 439 -6.22 -1.56 9.88
N ALA A 440 -5.08 -0.99 10.30
CA ALA A 440 -5.05 0.23 11.11
C ALA A 440 -5.71 1.42 10.40
N LEU A 441 -5.39 1.65 9.12
CA LEU A 441 -5.94 2.76 8.33
C LEU A 441 -7.45 2.60 8.08
N VAL A 442 -7.93 1.37 7.87
CA VAL A 442 -9.37 1.09 7.78
C VAL A 442 -10.07 1.48 9.08
N LYS A 443 -9.50 1.12 10.24
CA LYS A 443 -10.05 1.52 11.54
C LYS A 443 -10.03 3.04 11.72
N THR A 444 -8.94 3.71 11.34
CA THR A 444 -8.83 5.19 11.34
C THR A 444 -9.94 5.82 10.49
N ILE A 445 -10.12 5.40 9.23
CA ILE A 445 -11.14 5.97 8.34
C ILE A 445 -12.53 5.80 8.92
N LYS A 446 -12.86 4.61 9.45
CA LYS A 446 -14.16 4.35 10.07
C LYS A 446 -14.40 5.24 11.30
N LYS A 447 -13.36 5.47 12.11
CA LYS A 447 -13.44 6.37 13.28
C LYS A 447 -13.64 7.82 12.86
N VAL A 448 -12.83 8.34 11.93
CA VAL A 448 -13.00 9.70 11.39
C VAL A 448 -14.39 9.88 10.76
N ALA A 449 -14.81 8.92 9.94
CA ALA A 449 -16.13 8.95 9.30
C ALA A 449 -17.25 8.97 10.33
N SER A 450 -17.13 8.25 11.44
CA SER A 450 -18.13 8.34 12.51
C SER A 450 -18.21 9.74 13.11
N GLU A 451 -17.04 10.31 13.40
CA GLU A 451 -16.98 11.62 14.02
C GLU A 451 -17.50 12.74 13.10
N LEU A 452 -17.19 12.67 11.80
CA LEU A 452 -17.52 13.72 10.83
C LEU A 452 -18.88 13.50 10.16
N LEU A 453 -19.22 12.28 9.78
CA LEU A 453 -20.42 11.96 8.99
C LEU A 453 -21.59 11.60 9.88
N ALA A 454 -21.36 10.77 10.91
CA ALA A 454 -22.41 10.38 11.86
C ALA A 454 -22.63 11.43 12.96
N GLY A 455 -21.63 12.29 13.20
CA GLY A 455 -21.67 13.28 14.28
C GLY A 455 -21.67 12.62 15.67
N SER A 456 -21.10 11.41 15.79
CA SER A 456 -21.11 10.63 17.02
C SER A 456 -19.73 10.03 17.28
N ASP A 457 -19.41 9.73 18.54
CA ASP A 457 -18.20 8.99 18.91
C ASP A 457 -18.35 7.47 18.76
N ARG A 458 -19.52 7.00 18.29
CA ARG A 458 -19.82 5.57 18.15
C ARG A 458 -18.97 4.96 17.05
N GLU A 459 -18.37 3.82 17.30
CA GLU A 459 -17.49 3.20 16.31
C GLU A 459 -18.30 2.58 15.15
N LEU A 460 -18.07 3.04 13.92
CA LEU A 460 -18.63 2.43 12.70
C LEU A 460 -17.85 1.17 12.28
N LEU A 461 -17.23 0.46 13.23
CA LEU A 461 -16.34 -0.67 12.94
C LEU A 461 -17.05 -1.81 12.20
N ASP A 462 -18.33 -2.03 12.53
CA ASP A 462 -19.18 -3.06 11.90
C ASP A 462 -19.49 -2.75 10.42
N ILE A 463 -19.38 -1.48 10.02
CA ILE A 463 -19.67 -1.06 8.65
C ILE A 463 -18.47 -1.38 7.77
N PRO A 464 -18.66 -2.11 6.66
CA PRO A 464 -17.58 -2.35 5.71
C PRO A 464 -17.13 -1.04 5.04
N ILE A 465 -15.98 -1.06 4.38
CA ILE A 465 -15.53 0.04 3.53
C ILE A 465 -15.23 -0.55 2.16
N ASP A 466 -15.70 0.11 1.10
CA ASP A 466 -15.38 -0.28 -0.27
C ASP A 466 -13.90 0.00 -0.56
N ASP A 467 -13.20 -0.94 -1.22
CA ASP A 467 -11.77 -0.81 -1.52
C ASP A 467 -11.47 0.41 -2.40
N TYR A 468 -12.40 0.84 -3.27
CA TYR A 468 -12.24 2.06 -4.07
C TYR A 468 -12.25 3.31 -3.19
N ILE A 469 -13.19 3.39 -2.24
CA ILE A 469 -13.24 4.49 -1.26
C ILE A 469 -12.00 4.48 -0.37
N LEU A 470 -11.61 3.31 0.12
CA LEU A 470 -10.39 3.14 0.91
C LEU A 470 -9.16 3.68 0.15
N GLY A 471 -8.96 3.23 -1.09
CA GLY A 471 -7.82 3.66 -1.91
C GLY A 471 -7.77 5.16 -2.18
N LYS A 472 -8.93 5.83 -2.28
CA LYS A 472 -9.00 7.29 -2.47
C LYS A 472 -8.78 8.04 -1.16
N VAL A 473 -9.48 7.66 -0.10
CA VAL A 473 -9.52 8.40 1.17
C VAL A 473 -8.25 8.25 2.00
N VAL A 474 -7.49 7.16 1.83
CA VAL A 474 -6.17 7.01 2.47
C VAL A 474 -5.24 8.19 2.11
N GLY A 475 -5.35 8.76 0.91
CA GLY A 475 -4.57 9.94 0.52
C GLY A 475 -4.87 11.21 1.32
N ALA A 476 -5.97 11.26 2.07
CA ALA A 476 -6.33 12.36 2.96
C ALA A 476 -5.79 12.20 4.40
N ILE A 477 -5.11 11.08 4.68
CA ILE A 477 -4.61 10.73 6.01
C ILE A 477 -3.10 10.83 6.00
N ASP A 478 -2.57 11.78 6.76
CA ASP A 478 -1.15 11.80 7.09
C ASP A 478 -0.92 10.86 8.26
N TYR A 479 -0.05 9.86 8.11
CA TYR A 479 0.14 8.84 9.15
C TYR A 479 1.59 8.42 9.33
N GLU A 480 1.90 8.08 10.57
CA GLU A 480 3.20 7.57 10.99
C GLU A 480 3.00 6.24 11.72
N ILE A 481 3.91 5.29 11.48
CA ILE A 481 3.94 4.04 12.26
C ILE A 481 4.70 4.28 13.55
N THR A 482 3.98 4.29 14.66
CA THR A 482 4.56 4.60 15.96
C THR A 482 5.11 3.37 16.67
N ALA A 483 4.61 2.17 16.40
CA ALA A 483 5.17 0.92 16.93
C ALA A 483 4.85 -0.26 16.03
N THR A 484 5.67 -1.33 16.11
CA THR A 484 5.40 -2.61 15.46
C THR A 484 5.93 -3.75 16.31
N GLY A 485 5.33 -4.94 16.20
CA GLY A 485 5.90 -6.13 16.83
C GLY A 485 5.02 -7.35 16.64
N GLU A 486 5.24 -8.36 17.48
CA GLU A 486 4.39 -9.54 17.56
C GLU A 486 3.63 -9.54 18.89
N TYR A 487 2.35 -9.89 18.83
CA TYR A 487 1.50 -10.05 20.00
C TYR A 487 0.45 -11.13 19.74
N SER A 488 0.33 -12.09 20.65
CA SER A 488 -0.64 -13.18 20.55
C SER A 488 -0.60 -13.95 19.20
N GLY A 489 0.58 -14.13 18.62
CA GLY A 489 0.76 -14.83 17.34
C GLY A 489 0.36 -14.03 16.09
N LEU A 490 0.14 -12.73 16.24
CA LEU A 490 -0.11 -11.78 15.15
C LEU A 490 1.01 -10.74 15.08
N TYR A 491 1.33 -10.30 13.87
CA TYR A 491 2.12 -9.09 13.67
C TYR A 491 1.20 -7.88 13.84
N TYR A 492 1.60 -6.90 14.64
CA TYR A 492 0.83 -5.67 14.84
C TYR A 492 1.63 -4.43 14.44
N VAL A 493 0.89 -3.40 14.07
CA VAL A 493 1.36 -2.05 13.77
C VAL A 493 0.47 -1.07 14.52
N LEU A 494 1.06 -0.06 15.14
CA LEU A 494 0.34 1.09 15.66
C LEU A 494 0.58 2.28 14.73
N VAL A 495 -0.50 2.92 14.31
CA VAL A 495 -0.48 4.05 13.39
C VAL A 495 -1.05 5.27 14.09
N SER A 496 -0.26 6.35 14.16
CA SER A 496 -0.74 7.67 14.54
C SER A 496 -1.10 8.44 13.27
N SER A 497 -2.32 8.95 13.19
CA SER A 497 -2.87 9.61 12.02
C SER A 497 -3.28 11.04 12.37
N THR A 498 -2.93 12.00 11.51
CA THR A 498 -3.44 13.38 11.53
C THR A 498 -4.34 13.58 10.31
N ILE A 499 -5.56 14.02 10.55
CA ILE A 499 -6.59 14.14 9.52
C ILE A 499 -7.17 15.55 9.53
N SER A 500 -7.03 16.27 8.41
CA SER A 500 -7.76 17.52 8.18
C SER A 500 -9.21 17.18 7.79
N LYS A 501 -10.18 17.78 8.49
CA LYS A 501 -11.60 17.48 8.29
C LYS A 501 -12.06 17.86 6.88
N ASP A 502 -11.71 19.04 6.42
CA ASP A 502 -12.10 19.55 5.10
C ASP A 502 -11.48 18.72 3.98
N VAL A 503 -10.21 18.33 4.11
CA VAL A 503 -9.51 17.49 3.13
C VAL A 503 -10.15 16.10 3.10
N PHE A 504 -10.39 15.48 4.26
CA PHE A 504 -11.06 14.18 4.33
C PHE A 504 -12.42 14.20 3.65
N GLU A 505 -13.27 15.18 3.98
CA GLU A 505 -14.57 15.34 3.32
C GLU A 505 -14.45 15.57 1.81
N ALA A 506 -13.47 16.36 1.36
CA ALA A 506 -13.24 16.61 -0.05
C ALA A 506 -12.85 15.34 -0.80
N TYR A 507 -11.98 14.50 -0.22
CA TYR A 507 -11.61 13.21 -0.80
C TYR A 507 -12.79 12.23 -0.86
N VAL A 508 -13.63 12.17 0.18
CA VAL A 508 -14.87 11.38 0.16
C VAL A 508 -15.80 11.88 -0.94
N LYS A 509 -16.00 13.20 -1.05
CA LYS A 509 -16.84 13.84 -2.09
C LYS A 509 -16.32 13.54 -3.50
N ASP A 510 -15.03 13.68 -3.72
CA ASP A 510 -14.38 13.40 -5.00
C ASP A 510 -14.50 11.92 -5.39
N ALA A 511 -14.23 11.02 -4.43
CA ALA A 511 -14.36 9.58 -4.66
C ALA A 511 -15.79 9.20 -5.07
N LEU A 512 -16.81 9.74 -4.38
CA LEU A 512 -18.21 9.49 -4.70
C LEU A 512 -18.66 10.09 -6.04
N ARG A 513 -18.10 11.24 -6.45
CA ARG A 513 -18.37 11.83 -7.77
C ARG A 513 -17.77 11.01 -8.90
N ASN A 514 -16.54 10.53 -8.70
CA ASN A 514 -15.73 9.88 -9.73
C ASN A 514 -15.80 8.35 -9.72
N ALA A 515 -16.71 7.76 -8.93
CA ALA A 515 -16.86 6.31 -8.88
C ALA A 515 -17.19 5.76 -10.29
N PRO A 516 -16.48 4.70 -10.77
CA PRO A 516 -16.43 4.29 -12.18
C PRO A 516 -17.77 3.80 -12.77
N SER A 517 -18.79 3.58 -11.95
CA SER A 517 -20.16 3.24 -12.36
C SER A 517 -21.07 3.34 -11.15
N GLY A 518 -22.14 4.16 -11.22
CA GLY A 518 -22.87 4.66 -10.06
C GLY A 518 -23.35 3.59 -9.09
N PHE A 519 -22.81 3.60 -7.87
CA PHE A 519 -23.21 2.71 -6.79
C PHE A 519 -24.40 3.34 -6.05
N ALA A 520 -25.59 2.77 -6.18
CA ALA A 520 -26.69 3.12 -5.29
C ALA A 520 -26.80 2.04 -4.21
N MET A 521 -27.16 2.43 -2.99
CA MET A 521 -27.53 1.48 -1.96
C MET A 521 -29.05 1.43 -1.87
N ILE A 522 -29.63 0.23 -1.88
CA ILE A 522 -31.05 0.04 -1.61
C ILE A 522 -31.20 -0.50 -0.19
N ILE A 523 -32.08 0.12 0.57
CA ILE A 523 -32.54 -0.34 1.87
C ILE A 523 -34.06 -0.46 1.78
N THR A 524 -34.59 -1.68 1.92
CA THR A 524 -36.03 -1.94 1.85
C THR A 524 -36.57 -2.37 3.20
N GLU A 525 -37.60 -1.68 3.68
CA GLU A 525 -38.35 -2.01 4.89
C GLU A 525 -39.80 -2.36 4.55
N GLY A 526 -40.37 -3.34 5.28
CA GLY A 526 -41.78 -3.71 5.15
C GLY A 526 -42.12 -4.61 3.95
N ASP A 527 -41.15 -5.02 3.12
CA ASP A 527 -41.37 -6.00 2.05
C ASP A 527 -41.45 -7.43 2.60
N THR A 528 -42.45 -7.69 3.44
CA THR A 528 -42.63 -8.97 4.16
C THR A 528 -42.81 -10.18 3.24
N LEU A 529 -43.25 -9.96 2.01
CA LEU A 529 -43.50 -11.00 1.02
C LEU A 529 -42.35 -11.13 -0.01
N GLY A 530 -41.41 -10.18 -0.04
CA GLY A 530 -40.16 -10.27 -0.80
C GLY A 530 -40.30 -10.13 -2.32
N TYR A 531 -41.29 -9.37 -2.80
CA TYR A 531 -41.53 -9.20 -4.25
C TYR A 531 -41.06 -7.83 -4.78
N VAL A 532 -41.01 -6.81 -3.94
CA VAL A 532 -40.70 -5.43 -4.36
C VAL A 532 -39.19 -5.20 -4.42
N GLU A 533 -38.43 -5.62 -3.40
CA GLU A 533 -36.97 -5.48 -3.38
C GLU A 533 -36.31 -6.15 -4.60
N PRO A 534 -36.60 -7.43 -4.93
CA PRO A 534 -35.98 -8.07 -6.09
C PRO A 534 -36.36 -7.41 -7.41
N ALA A 535 -37.63 -7.00 -7.57
CA ALA A 535 -38.09 -6.34 -8.78
C ALA A 535 -37.42 -4.97 -8.99
N LEU A 536 -37.21 -4.19 -7.92
CA LEU A 536 -36.45 -2.95 -7.98
C LEU A 536 -34.99 -3.19 -8.36
N ILE A 537 -34.33 -4.16 -7.72
CA ILE A 537 -32.94 -4.53 -8.00
C ILE A 537 -32.78 -4.93 -9.48
N ASP A 538 -33.68 -5.78 -10.00
CA ASP A 538 -33.62 -6.27 -11.37
C ASP A 538 -33.75 -5.14 -12.40
N GLU A 539 -34.70 -4.23 -12.20
CA GLU A 539 -34.93 -3.11 -13.13
C GLU A 539 -33.82 -2.04 -13.05
N LEU A 540 -33.30 -1.74 -11.84
CA LEU A 540 -32.17 -0.81 -11.67
C LEU A 540 -30.89 -1.38 -12.31
N THR A 541 -30.60 -2.66 -12.08
CA THR A 541 -29.44 -3.35 -12.68
C THR A 541 -29.57 -3.42 -14.19
N ARG A 542 -30.78 -3.72 -14.72
CA ARG A 542 -31.04 -3.70 -16.17
C ARG A 542 -30.79 -2.33 -16.78
N SER A 543 -31.02 -1.27 -16.01
CA SER A 543 -30.75 0.13 -16.39
C SER A 543 -29.29 0.55 -16.21
N LYS A 544 -28.38 -0.43 -15.98
CA LYS A 544 -26.93 -0.24 -15.79
C LYS A 544 -26.59 0.61 -14.56
N ILE A 545 -27.46 0.64 -13.55
CA ILE A 545 -27.14 1.19 -12.23
C ILE A 545 -26.52 0.07 -11.40
N ASN A 546 -25.28 0.26 -10.97
CA ASN A 546 -24.60 -0.70 -10.13
C ASN A 546 -25.07 -0.54 -8.69
N LEU A 547 -25.36 -1.64 -8.03
CA LEU A 547 -25.81 -1.63 -6.64
C LEU A 547 -24.68 -2.10 -5.74
N VAL A 548 -24.59 -1.50 -4.55
CA VAL A 548 -23.71 -2.01 -3.49
C VAL A 548 -24.20 -3.41 -3.09
N SER A 549 -23.26 -4.29 -2.69
CA SER A 549 -23.59 -5.66 -2.28
C SER A 549 -24.66 -5.70 -1.18
N LYS A 550 -25.53 -6.72 -1.26
CA LYS A 550 -26.62 -6.94 -0.29
C LYS A 550 -26.10 -7.09 1.14
N ASP A 551 -24.90 -7.67 1.31
CA ASP A 551 -24.24 -7.81 2.61
C ASP A 551 -23.89 -6.45 3.22
N PHE A 552 -23.49 -5.48 2.40
CA PHE A 552 -23.23 -4.11 2.85
C PHE A 552 -24.53 -3.44 3.32
N SER A 553 -25.59 -3.49 2.50
CA SER A 553 -26.91 -2.97 2.87
C SER A 553 -27.41 -3.57 4.18
N LYS A 554 -27.22 -4.88 4.37
CA LYS A 554 -27.60 -5.58 5.59
C LYS A 554 -26.85 -5.08 6.83
N LYS A 555 -25.53 -4.89 6.74
CA LYS A 555 -24.72 -4.36 7.86
C LYS A 555 -25.08 -2.91 8.22
N VAL A 556 -25.41 -2.11 7.21
CA VAL A 556 -25.91 -0.74 7.41
C VAL A 556 -27.28 -0.75 8.10
N LEU A 557 -28.18 -1.65 7.69
CA LEU A 557 -29.47 -1.88 8.36
C LEU A 557 -29.30 -2.35 9.81
N GLU A 558 -28.41 -3.30 10.07
CA GLU A 558 -28.10 -3.75 11.43
C GLU A 558 -27.60 -2.59 12.29
N THR A 559 -26.78 -1.70 11.71
CA THR A 559 -26.33 -0.49 12.40
C THR A 559 -27.50 0.45 12.67
N GLN A 560 -28.37 0.73 11.69
CA GLN A 560 -29.57 1.55 11.87
C GLN A 560 -30.47 1.00 12.97
N ALA A 561 -30.71 -0.32 13.01
CA ALA A 561 -31.52 -0.97 14.03
C ALA A 561 -30.89 -0.86 15.44
N LYS A 562 -29.56 -1.00 15.55
CA LYS A 562 -28.84 -0.84 16.82
C LYS A 562 -28.84 0.61 17.34
N THR A 563 -28.84 1.59 16.43
CA THR A 563 -28.48 2.98 16.77
C THR A 563 -29.62 3.98 16.60
N ASN A 564 -30.70 3.58 15.94
CA ASN A 564 -31.86 4.39 15.57
C ASN A 564 -31.49 5.70 14.86
N LEU A 565 -30.53 5.62 13.93
CA LEU A 565 -30.04 6.79 13.20
C LEU A 565 -31.08 7.31 12.18
N PRO A 566 -31.24 8.64 12.05
CA PRO A 566 -32.08 9.22 11.01
C PRO A 566 -31.58 8.84 9.59
N PRO A 567 -32.49 8.74 8.59
CA PRO A 567 -32.11 8.41 7.20
C PRO A 567 -31.02 9.30 6.61
N ALA A 568 -30.98 10.59 6.96
CA ALA A 568 -29.95 11.52 6.51
C ALA A 568 -28.55 11.15 7.05
N THR A 569 -28.46 10.75 8.31
CA THR A 569 -27.18 10.30 8.92
C THR A 569 -26.78 8.95 8.36
N LEU A 570 -27.74 8.06 8.14
CA LEU A 570 -27.52 6.78 7.48
C LEU A 570 -26.93 6.97 6.08
N ALA A 571 -27.49 7.89 5.29
CA ALA A 571 -26.99 8.22 3.96
C ALA A 571 -25.56 8.76 3.98
N LYS A 572 -25.17 9.54 4.99
CA LYS A 572 -23.78 9.99 5.11
C LYS A 572 -22.83 8.85 5.44
N ILE A 573 -23.26 7.90 6.25
CA ILE A 573 -22.47 6.70 6.59
C ILE A 573 -22.31 5.77 5.37
N THR A 574 -23.33 5.66 4.51
CA THR A 574 -23.25 4.85 3.29
C THR A 574 -22.25 5.40 2.26
N ALA A 575 -21.71 6.61 2.44
CA ALA A 575 -20.57 7.11 1.67
C ALA A 575 -19.36 6.13 1.68
N LEU A 576 -19.16 5.39 2.77
CA LEU A 576 -18.08 4.39 2.88
C LEU A 576 -18.27 3.18 1.94
N SER A 577 -19.47 3.00 1.39
CA SER A 577 -19.82 1.90 0.48
C SER A 577 -19.62 2.22 -1.00
N ALA A 578 -19.03 3.37 -1.30
CA ALA A 578 -19.03 4.02 -2.61
C ALA A 578 -20.43 4.46 -3.11
N ALA A 579 -21.49 4.29 -2.31
CA ALA A 579 -22.82 4.67 -2.73
C ALA A 579 -22.95 6.19 -2.89
N ARG A 580 -23.28 6.68 -4.10
CA ARG A 580 -23.60 8.09 -4.35
C ARG A 580 -25.00 8.46 -3.86
N TYR A 581 -25.91 7.50 -3.89
CA TYR A 581 -27.31 7.65 -3.50
C TYR A 581 -27.76 6.50 -2.61
N LEU A 582 -28.59 6.81 -1.62
CA LEU A 582 -29.35 5.84 -0.84
C LEU A 582 -30.81 5.88 -1.30
N LEU A 583 -31.32 4.73 -1.74
CA LEU A 583 -32.73 4.47 -2.03
C LEU A 583 -33.35 3.80 -0.80
N TYR A 584 -34.00 4.61 0.04
CA TYR A 584 -34.70 4.12 1.23
C TYR A 584 -36.16 3.83 0.87
N VAL A 585 -36.51 2.55 0.80
CA VAL A 585 -37.79 2.04 0.29
C VAL A 585 -38.63 1.52 1.46
N THR A 586 -39.83 2.06 1.62
CA THR A 586 -40.82 1.56 2.57
C THR A 586 -41.99 0.95 1.80
N VAL A 587 -42.26 -0.32 2.07
CA VAL A 587 -43.32 -1.10 1.45
C VAL A 587 -44.42 -1.37 2.47
N ASN A 588 -45.67 -1.19 2.07
CA ASN A 588 -46.84 -1.54 2.86
C ASN A 588 -47.81 -2.35 2.01
N TYR A 589 -48.22 -3.51 2.54
CA TYR A 589 -49.22 -4.38 1.95
C TYR A 589 -50.52 -4.31 2.75
N THR A 590 -51.62 -3.99 2.08
CA THR A 590 -52.98 -4.16 2.64
C THR A 590 -53.74 -5.19 1.82
N SER A 591 -54.07 -6.32 2.45
CA SER A 591 -54.73 -7.45 1.79
C SER A 591 -56.18 -7.60 2.26
N THR A 592 -57.08 -7.94 1.34
CA THR A 592 -58.47 -8.29 1.64
C THR A 592 -58.90 -9.46 0.76
N TYR A 593 -59.42 -10.53 1.39
CA TYR A 593 -59.96 -11.66 0.66
C TYR A 593 -61.39 -11.39 0.22
N LEU A 594 -61.65 -11.47 -1.10
CA LEU A 594 -62.96 -11.26 -1.69
C LEU A 594 -63.63 -12.63 -1.92
N SER A 595 -64.48 -13.03 -0.97
CA SER A 595 -65.17 -14.34 -0.96
C SER A 595 -65.93 -14.63 -2.25
N ASP A 596 -66.59 -13.63 -2.81
CA ASP A 596 -67.51 -13.76 -3.94
C ASP A 596 -66.77 -14.10 -5.25
N TYR A 597 -65.49 -13.74 -5.32
CA TYR A 597 -64.63 -13.94 -6.49
C TYR A 597 -63.51 -14.95 -6.24
N LYS A 598 -63.39 -15.48 -5.00
CA LYS A 598 -62.34 -16.41 -4.57
C LYS A 598 -60.92 -15.91 -4.87
N VAL A 599 -60.68 -14.61 -4.68
CA VAL A 599 -59.38 -13.96 -4.92
C VAL A 599 -58.99 -13.05 -3.77
N TYR A 600 -57.70 -12.86 -3.57
CA TYR A 600 -57.13 -11.81 -2.74
C TYR A 600 -57.03 -10.52 -3.55
N SER A 601 -57.46 -9.41 -2.96
CA SER A 601 -57.20 -8.05 -3.43
C SER A 601 -56.11 -7.45 -2.56
N VAL A 602 -54.96 -7.15 -3.14
CA VAL A 602 -53.80 -6.62 -2.42
C VAL A 602 -53.49 -5.23 -2.95
N ARG A 603 -53.58 -4.23 -2.06
CA ARG A 603 -53.07 -2.88 -2.28
C ARG A 603 -51.59 -2.85 -1.86
N THR A 604 -50.73 -2.52 -2.80
CA THR A 604 -49.29 -2.34 -2.58
C THR A 604 -48.97 -0.86 -2.64
N LEU A 605 -48.47 -0.32 -1.53
CA LEU A 605 -47.97 1.05 -1.42
C LEU A 605 -46.46 1.00 -1.22
N VAL A 606 -45.72 1.67 -2.10
CA VAL A 606 -44.26 1.80 -2.03
C VAL A 606 -43.90 3.28 -1.99
N THR A 607 -43.11 3.68 -1.01
CA THR A 607 -42.52 5.02 -0.94
C THR A 607 -41.01 4.89 -0.97
N THR A 608 -40.34 5.62 -1.86
CA THR A 608 -38.87 5.62 -1.93
C THR A 608 -38.35 7.03 -1.71
N GLN A 609 -37.48 7.20 -0.72
CA GLN A 609 -36.68 8.41 -0.57
C GLN A 609 -35.35 8.22 -1.27
N ILE A 610 -35.01 9.15 -2.17
CA ILE A 610 -33.72 9.22 -2.84
C ILE A 610 -32.87 10.22 -2.08
N ILE A 611 -31.84 9.75 -1.39
CA ILE A 611 -31.00 10.57 -0.51
C ILE A 611 -29.60 10.69 -1.09
N ASP A 612 -29.10 11.91 -1.17
CA ASP A 612 -27.72 12.21 -1.55
C ASP A 612 -26.79 11.84 -0.38
N THR A 613 -25.83 10.93 -0.59
CA THR A 613 -24.92 10.46 0.48
C THR A 613 -23.85 11.47 0.88
N ILE A 614 -23.54 12.45 0.02
CA ILE A 614 -22.60 13.54 0.33
C ILE A 614 -23.26 14.54 1.28
N THR A 615 -24.49 14.96 0.97
CA THR A 615 -25.16 16.04 1.72
C THR A 615 -26.09 15.53 2.81
N GLY A 616 -26.62 14.31 2.66
CA GLY A 616 -27.70 13.75 3.49
C GLY A 616 -29.09 14.28 3.11
N ASN A 617 -29.22 15.07 2.05
CA ASN A 617 -30.49 15.67 1.65
C ASN A 617 -31.35 14.71 0.81
N ILE A 618 -32.66 14.75 1.04
CA ILE A 618 -33.63 14.04 0.20
C ILE A 618 -33.78 14.82 -1.12
N LEU A 619 -33.45 14.18 -2.23
CA LEU A 619 -33.57 14.75 -3.57
C LEU A 619 -34.98 14.57 -4.15
N ALA A 620 -35.57 13.40 -3.92
CA ALA A 620 -36.92 13.07 -4.37
C ALA A 620 -37.55 12.02 -3.43
N ALA A 621 -38.88 11.97 -3.40
CA ALA A 621 -39.61 10.96 -2.64
C ALA A 621 -40.77 10.32 -3.45
N PRO A 622 -40.49 9.62 -4.58
CA PRO A 622 -41.54 9.04 -5.41
C PRO A 622 -42.39 8.02 -4.67
N ARG A 623 -43.67 7.95 -5.05
CA ARG A 623 -44.66 7.05 -4.45
C ARG A 623 -45.34 6.23 -5.52
N PHE A 624 -45.46 4.94 -5.27
CA PHE A 624 -46.21 4.00 -6.09
C PHE A 624 -47.35 3.41 -5.28
N GLU A 625 -48.52 3.34 -5.90
CA GLU A 625 -49.67 2.70 -5.31
C GLU A 625 -50.48 1.98 -6.38
N GLU A 626 -50.75 0.70 -6.18
CA GLU A 626 -51.61 -0.08 -7.06
C GLU A 626 -52.32 -1.20 -6.29
N THR A 627 -53.51 -1.56 -6.74
CA THR A 627 -54.27 -2.69 -6.21
C THR A 627 -54.48 -3.71 -7.31
N ASN A 628 -54.07 -4.95 -7.07
CA ASN A 628 -54.28 -6.07 -7.99
C ASN A 628 -54.93 -7.24 -7.28
N THR A 629 -55.52 -8.14 -8.08
CA THR A 629 -56.15 -9.36 -7.57
C THR A 629 -55.46 -10.63 -8.05
N GLY A 630 -55.45 -11.65 -7.19
CA GLY A 630 -54.80 -12.93 -7.46
C GLY A 630 -55.41 -14.07 -6.66
N ALA A 631 -55.19 -15.31 -7.10
CA ALA A 631 -55.60 -16.49 -6.34
C ALA A 631 -54.89 -16.59 -4.98
N THR A 632 -53.73 -15.95 -4.86
CA THR A 632 -52.98 -15.74 -3.61
C THR A 632 -52.51 -14.29 -3.52
N GLU A 633 -52.12 -13.83 -2.33
CA GLU A 633 -51.53 -12.51 -2.13
C GLU A 633 -50.26 -12.32 -2.98
N GLN A 634 -49.43 -13.36 -3.05
CA GLN A 634 -48.23 -13.38 -3.87
C GLN A 634 -48.54 -13.21 -5.36
N ALA A 635 -49.58 -13.88 -5.86
CA ALA A 635 -49.98 -13.77 -7.26
C ALA A 635 -50.52 -12.38 -7.59
N ALA A 636 -51.21 -11.73 -6.65
CA ALA A 636 -51.65 -10.34 -6.80
C ALA A 636 -50.45 -9.38 -6.88
N ILE A 637 -49.46 -9.53 -5.98
CA ILE A 637 -48.28 -8.66 -5.94
C ILE A 637 -47.37 -8.91 -7.15
N SER A 638 -47.21 -10.15 -7.60
CA SER A 638 -46.46 -10.49 -8.81
C SER A 638 -47.00 -9.77 -10.05
N LYS A 639 -48.33 -9.64 -10.17
CA LYS A 639 -48.96 -8.81 -11.22
C LYS A 639 -48.64 -7.33 -11.06
N THR A 640 -48.64 -6.83 -9.83
CA THR A 640 -48.28 -5.43 -9.54
C THR A 640 -46.86 -5.10 -9.98
N VAL A 641 -45.85 -5.88 -9.55
CA VAL A 641 -44.44 -5.58 -9.86
C VAL A 641 -44.06 -5.85 -11.33
N SER A 642 -44.84 -6.67 -12.04
CA SER A 642 -44.66 -6.90 -13.49
C SER A 642 -45.40 -5.90 -14.37
N GLY A 643 -46.31 -5.11 -13.78
CA GLY A 643 -47.16 -4.13 -14.46
C GLY A 643 -46.40 -2.93 -15.00
N GLN A 644 -46.98 -2.25 -15.99
CA GLN A 644 -46.38 -1.07 -16.61
C GLN A 644 -46.23 0.09 -15.61
N LYS A 645 -47.23 0.28 -14.74
CA LYS A 645 -47.22 1.35 -13.72
C LYS A 645 -46.04 1.22 -12.76
N PHE A 646 -45.67 -0.01 -12.38
CA PHE A 646 -44.48 -0.25 -11.55
C PHE A 646 -43.20 0.08 -12.31
N LYS A 647 -43.09 -0.30 -13.58
CA LYS A 647 -41.94 0.07 -14.44
C LYS A 647 -41.82 1.58 -14.61
N ASP A 648 -42.93 2.29 -14.80
CA ASP A 648 -42.93 3.74 -14.92
C ASP A 648 -42.45 4.40 -13.62
N TYR A 649 -42.87 3.86 -12.47
CA TYR A 649 -42.35 4.26 -11.16
C TYR A 649 -40.83 4.03 -11.03
N VAL A 650 -40.30 2.87 -11.43
CA VAL A 650 -38.84 2.64 -11.41
C VAL A 650 -38.11 3.61 -12.36
N ASN A 651 -38.68 3.89 -13.53
CA ASN A 651 -38.11 4.87 -14.47
C ASN A 651 -38.06 6.29 -13.86
N GLU A 652 -39.06 6.68 -13.06
CA GLU A 652 -39.03 7.93 -12.30
C GLU A 652 -37.88 7.95 -11.29
N LEU A 653 -37.65 6.84 -10.56
CA LEU A 653 -36.51 6.71 -9.65
C LEU A 653 -35.19 6.89 -10.41
N ILE A 654 -35.02 6.18 -11.54
CA ILE A 654 -33.81 6.23 -12.36
C ILE A 654 -33.54 7.65 -12.87
N SER A 655 -34.58 8.33 -13.37
CA SER A 655 -34.46 9.69 -13.90
C SER A 655 -34.06 10.73 -12.84
N SER A 656 -34.33 10.43 -11.56
CA SER A 656 -33.99 11.29 -10.43
C SER A 656 -32.52 11.12 -9.98
N LEU A 657 -31.85 10.04 -10.41
CA LEU A 657 -30.43 9.80 -10.12
C LEU A 657 -29.56 10.56 -11.15
N ARG A 658 -29.07 11.74 -10.77
CA ARG A 658 -28.25 12.61 -11.64
C ARG A 658 -26.77 12.26 -11.55
N PHE A 659 -26.29 11.32 -12.36
CA PHE A 659 -24.87 10.98 -12.40
C PHE A 659 -24.05 12.01 -13.20
N GLU A 660 -22.99 12.55 -12.60
CA GLU A 660 -22.10 13.55 -13.26
C GLU A 660 -21.21 12.89 -14.34
N ASN A 661 -20.92 11.59 -14.22
CA ASN A 661 -19.94 10.87 -15.05
C ASN A 661 -20.53 9.71 -15.87
N VAL A 662 -21.84 9.46 -15.82
CA VAL A 662 -22.51 8.37 -16.55
C VAL A 662 -23.68 8.94 -17.33
N ALA A 663 -23.63 8.82 -18.66
CA ALA A 663 -24.83 9.01 -19.49
C ALA A 663 -25.78 7.84 -19.21
N THR A 664 -26.77 8.04 -18.35
CA THR A 664 -27.83 7.05 -18.12
C THR A 664 -28.56 6.79 -19.42
N LYS A 665 -28.58 5.53 -19.85
CA LYS A 665 -29.29 5.12 -21.06
C LYS A 665 -30.64 4.53 -20.65
N ALA A 666 -31.74 5.24 -20.91
CA ALA A 666 -33.09 4.71 -20.69
C ALA A 666 -33.44 3.71 -21.80
N ALA A 667 -33.89 2.50 -21.48
CA ALA A 667 -34.32 1.51 -22.48
C ALA A 667 -35.85 1.39 -22.49
N TYR A 668 -36.46 1.51 -23.67
CA TYR A 668 -37.91 1.43 -23.86
C TYR A 668 -38.28 0.18 -24.64
N ARG A 669 -39.31 -0.55 -24.21
CA ARG A 669 -39.84 -1.74 -24.90
C ARG A 669 -41.14 -1.41 -25.61
N TYR A 670 -41.20 -1.75 -26.89
CA TYR A 670 -42.36 -1.53 -27.74
C TYR A 670 -42.90 -2.87 -28.25
N THR A 671 -44.21 -3.06 -28.11
CA THR A 671 -44.92 -4.26 -28.54
C THR A 671 -45.77 -3.95 -29.76
N PHE A 672 -45.66 -4.80 -30.77
CA PHE A 672 -46.41 -4.70 -32.02
C PHE A 672 -47.25 -5.95 -32.20
N ILE A 673 -48.57 -5.78 -32.32
CA ILE A 673 -49.52 -6.83 -32.65
C ILE A 673 -49.67 -6.83 -34.17
N LEU A 674 -49.35 -7.96 -34.79
CA LEU A 674 -49.23 -8.08 -36.25
C LEU A 674 -50.48 -8.78 -36.81
N GLU A 675 -51.13 -8.16 -37.81
CA GLU A 675 -52.20 -8.82 -38.56
C GLU A 675 -51.65 -9.96 -39.45
N LYS A 676 -50.40 -9.83 -39.93
CA LYS A 676 -49.68 -10.86 -40.70
C LYS A 676 -48.19 -10.84 -40.35
N THR A 677 -47.56 -12.01 -40.33
CA THR A 677 -46.11 -12.18 -40.06
C THR A 677 -45.22 -11.29 -40.93
N ILE A 678 -45.59 -11.09 -42.20
CA ILE A 678 -44.82 -10.29 -43.16
C ILE A 678 -44.72 -8.81 -42.74
N TYR A 679 -45.74 -8.27 -42.07
CA TYR A 679 -45.73 -6.88 -41.57
C TYR A 679 -44.70 -6.70 -40.47
N GLY A 680 -44.50 -7.72 -39.63
CA GLY A 680 -43.44 -7.71 -38.62
C GLY A 680 -42.04 -7.63 -39.22
N SER A 681 -41.82 -8.25 -40.39
CA SER A 681 -40.51 -8.20 -41.06
C SER A 681 -40.29 -6.83 -41.73
N ILE A 682 -41.30 -6.29 -42.42
CA ILE A 682 -41.24 -4.94 -43.01
C ILE A 682 -41.00 -3.88 -41.94
N LEU A 683 -41.71 -3.98 -40.80
CA LEU A 683 -41.54 -3.05 -39.69
C LEU A 683 -40.13 -3.16 -39.10
N LEU A 684 -39.61 -4.37 -38.92
CA LEU A 684 -38.28 -4.59 -38.37
C LEU A 684 -37.18 -4.00 -39.27
N ASP A 685 -37.31 -4.11 -40.59
CA ASP A 685 -36.36 -3.52 -41.54
C ASP A 685 -36.34 -1.98 -41.43
N ASN A 686 -37.53 -1.36 -41.32
CA ASN A 686 -37.66 0.09 -41.11
C ASN A 686 -37.07 0.53 -39.77
N LEU A 687 -37.28 -0.25 -38.70
CA LEU A 687 -36.74 0.07 -37.40
C LEU A 687 -35.21 -0.09 -37.37
N ASN A 688 -34.67 -1.16 -37.96
CA ASN A 688 -33.22 -1.38 -38.10
C ASN A 688 -32.53 -0.28 -38.91
N ALA A 689 -33.19 0.24 -39.96
CA ALA A 689 -32.64 1.33 -40.77
C ALA A 689 -32.46 2.64 -39.97
N LYS A 690 -33.32 2.87 -38.96
CA LYS A 690 -33.31 4.09 -38.15
C LYS A 690 -32.55 3.96 -36.84
N PHE A 691 -32.66 2.82 -36.17
CA PHE A 691 -32.14 2.60 -34.82
C PHE A 691 -31.07 1.50 -34.85
N LYS A 692 -29.80 1.92 -34.83
CA LYS A 692 -28.63 1.03 -34.95
C LYS A 692 -28.48 0.03 -33.79
N ASP A 693 -28.92 0.40 -32.59
CA ASP A 693 -28.76 -0.40 -31.36
C ASP A 693 -30.08 -1.05 -30.90
N MET A 694 -31.02 -1.29 -31.83
CA MET A 694 -32.29 -1.93 -31.52
C MET A 694 -32.11 -3.42 -31.21
N LYS A 695 -32.71 -3.88 -30.12
CA LYS A 695 -32.72 -5.30 -29.76
C LYS A 695 -34.10 -5.90 -30.00
N VAL A 696 -34.16 -6.99 -30.77
CA VAL A 696 -35.39 -7.78 -30.90
C VAL A 696 -35.52 -8.70 -29.70
N ILE A 697 -36.58 -8.53 -28.93
CA ILE A 697 -36.84 -9.31 -27.71
C ILE A 697 -37.69 -10.54 -28.05
N GLU A 698 -38.68 -10.38 -28.93
CA GLU A 698 -39.60 -11.46 -29.32
C GLU A 698 -40.07 -11.23 -30.75
N LYS A 699 -40.11 -12.29 -31.57
CA LYS A 699 -40.72 -12.26 -32.90
C LYS A 699 -41.46 -13.57 -33.15
N VAL A 700 -42.78 -13.50 -33.26
CA VAL A 700 -43.68 -14.59 -33.62
C VAL A 700 -44.72 -14.08 -34.63
N ASP A 701 -45.50 -14.97 -35.23
CA ASP A 701 -46.37 -14.64 -36.37
C ASP A 701 -47.34 -13.46 -36.13
N THR A 702 -47.81 -13.31 -34.89
CA THR A 702 -48.80 -12.30 -34.51
C THR A 702 -48.23 -11.20 -33.63
N LYS A 703 -46.93 -11.22 -33.32
CA LYS A 703 -46.34 -10.31 -32.32
C LYS A 703 -44.85 -10.07 -32.52
N LEU A 704 -44.44 -8.81 -32.40
CA LEU A 704 -43.04 -8.37 -32.39
C LEU A 704 -42.80 -7.49 -31.16
N ILE A 705 -41.75 -7.77 -30.39
CA ILE A 705 -41.28 -6.90 -29.30
C ILE A 705 -39.87 -6.44 -29.61
N VAL A 706 -39.65 -5.13 -29.55
CA VAL A 706 -38.34 -4.50 -29.71
C VAL A 706 -38.00 -3.64 -28.49
N GLU A 707 -36.72 -3.54 -28.18
CA GLU A 707 -36.17 -2.70 -27.12
C GLU A 707 -35.22 -1.67 -27.76
N LEU A 708 -35.36 -0.41 -27.39
CA LEU A 708 -34.60 0.73 -27.93
C LEU A 708 -33.96 1.53 -26.79
N GLU A 709 -32.66 1.79 -26.88
CA GLU A 709 -31.94 2.67 -25.96
C GLU A 709 -32.14 4.15 -26.36
N ASN A 710 -32.50 5.00 -25.40
CA ASN A 710 -32.61 6.47 -25.49
C ASN A 710 -33.57 7.01 -26.56
N VAL A 711 -34.65 6.27 -26.85
CA VAL A 711 -35.70 6.74 -27.76
C VAL A 711 -36.99 6.97 -26.95
N PRO A 712 -37.33 8.21 -26.58
CA PRO A 712 -38.57 8.49 -25.87
C PRO A 712 -39.81 8.06 -26.67
N PRO A 713 -40.92 7.66 -26.03
CA PRO A 713 -42.15 7.28 -26.71
C PRO A 713 -42.66 8.31 -27.72
N SER A 714 -42.53 9.61 -27.43
CA SER A 714 -42.96 10.69 -28.34
C SER A 714 -42.17 10.73 -29.65
N ASP A 715 -40.86 10.49 -29.58
CA ASP A 715 -39.99 10.51 -30.76
C ASP A 715 -40.13 9.21 -31.56
N PHE A 716 -40.34 8.10 -30.86
CA PHE A 716 -40.67 6.83 -31.49
C PHE A 716 -42.00 6.88 -32.24
N GLU A 717 -43.05 7.44 -31.62
CA GLU A 717 -44.37 7.59 -32.24
C GLU A 717 -44.34 8.49 -33.49
N ARG A 718 -43.55 9.57 -33.46
CA ARG A 718 -43.30 10.41 -34.65
C ARG A 718 -42.66 9.61 -35.78
N TYR A 719 -41.68 8.77 -35.46
CA TYR A 719 -41.04 7.92 -36.47
C TYR A 719 -41.99 6.86 -37.02
N LEU A 720 -42.76 6.17 -36.16
CA LEU A 720 -43.75 5.19 -36.61
C LEU A 720 -44.78 5.81 -37.56
N SER A 721 -45.15 7.07 -37.33
CA SER A 721 -46.07 7.83 -38.18
C SER A 721 -45.47 8.21 -39.55
N SER A 722 -44.15 8.09 -39.72
CA SER A 722 -43.44 8.33 -41.00
C SER A 722 -43.28 7.06 -41.86
N ILE A 723 -43.71 5.90 -41.35
CA ILE A 723 -43.66 4.64 -42.08
C ILE A 723 -44.92 4.53 -42.94
N ASP A 724 -44.83 4.88 -44.22
CA ASP A 724 -46.00 4.91 -45.13
C ASP A 724 -46.42 3.53 -45.66
N VAL A 725 -45.56 2.52 -45.49
CA VAL A 725 -45.78 1.16 -46.02
C VAL A 725 -46.63 0.26 -45.10
N LEU A 726 -46.94 0.72 -43.90
CA LEU A 726 -47.71 0.00 -42.88
C LEU A 726 -48.63 0.97 -42.13
N LYS A 727 -49.85 0.54 -41.82
CA LYS A 727 -50.72 1.26 -40.88
C LYS A 727 -50.44 0.82 -39.45
N ILE A 728 -49.83 1.72 -38.68
CA ILE A 728 -49.45 1.51 -37.28
C ILE A 728 -50.33 2.37 -36.39
N LYS A 729 -51.18 1.74 -35.59
CA LYS A 729 -52.10 2.43 -34.67
C LYS A 729 -51.76 2.09 -33.23
N LYS A 730 -51.58 3.10 -32.38
CA LYS A 730 -51.39 2.91 -30.94
C LYS A 730 -52.66 2.32 -30.32
N THR A 731 -52.52 1.23 -29.57
CA THR A 731 -53.62 0.57 -28.84
C THR A 731 -53.54 0.79 -27.34
N SER A 732 -52.33 0.90 -26.81
CA SER A 732 -52.03 1.27 -25.42
C SER A 732 -50.61 1.81 -25.35
N ASP A 733 -50.13 2.18 -24.17
CA ASP A 733 -48.77 2.68 -24.02
C ASP A 733 -47.74 1.68 -24.51
N ASN A 734 -46.84 2.17 -25.37
CA ASN A 734 -45.81 1.41 -26.07
C ASN A 734 -46.31 0.17 -26.83
N THR A 735 -47.62 0.09 -27.13
CA THR A 735 -48.23 -1.04 -27.85
C THR A 735 -48.99 -0.56 -29.07
N TYR A 736 -48.73 -1.21 -30.20
CA TYR A 736 -49.24 -0.79 -31.50
C TYR A 736 -49.84 -1.97 -32.27
N GLN A 737 -50.96 -1.74 -32.94
CA GLN A 737 -51.51 -2.64 -33.94
C GLN A 737 -50.91 -2.30 -35.31
N VAL A 738 -50.41 -3.31 -36.00
CA VAL A 738 -49.80 -3.19 -37.33
C VAL A 738 -50.68 -3.91 -38.36
N THR A 739 -51.15 -3.14 -39.33
CA THR A 739 -52.02 -3.56 -40.43
C THR A 739 -51.47 -3.01 -41.75
N LYS A 740 -52.07 -3.38 -42.88
CA LYS A 740 -51.67 -2.86 -44.20
C LYS A 740 -51.94 -1.36 -44.37
#